data_AF-A0A919NB54-F1
#
_entry.id   AF-A0A919NB54-F1
#
_cell.length_a   1.000
_cell.length_b   1.000
_cell.length_c   1.000
_cell.angle_alpha   90.00
_cell.angle_beta   90.00
_cell.angle_gamma   90.00
#
_symmetry.space_group_name_H-M   'P 1'
#
loop_
_entity.id
_entity.type
_entity.pdbx_description
1 polymer ?
#
loop_
_entity_poly.entity_id
_entity_poly.type
_entity_poly.pdbx_seq_one_letter_code
_entity_poly.pdbx_strand_id
1 'polypeptide(L)'
;MTEQPQPLASDGVDAPAQKEPGRKRRLGVFGSKRAGNEDGSSAPGKSGKSGAAEGAGKKVGTVEAGRTESGKAGAVEADKPASVRSGSDLTEKAASGGEQAVPGQKAVSAAPGDGIGKGSGNSGAEKDEAAKADAAGKSDAAGKSDAAGKSDAGAPPGTESAGRTKRKRKELPETRPPGAPMDPWTAFAITEAEKPPGRIRRGLRAFGRRLVHEYSLAVYLSAIFAVGLTWPTLRYPLHTLPQDLADPSRQAWQVAWLGHVLRTNPVKLWQSNAYFPTTDSLAYGDSLLGYAPAGLFGTGPEAAVLRYNILFVLAHALLLFGAYALVRQLGARPTGAAVAAAAFAFAPWRLAQEGHLDIVSAGAIPLALALLARGHGWSIRYGFRPGHRNAWWAALGWLVAIWQISLGFSLGVPFAYVLGAIVLFLLVAVPIRRLLQWRREKRRKARPSKAEAAKTEPAKTEPAKTEPAKTEPAKTEPAKTEPDEAEPGRTEAAKAPAGKTEPAQSAPDKAQINNAEVIKPEPGKKEEPNKKEEPSKKEAAEKPADKKDAAETKDTAEKQDTAGEAAGKKSDKPEKAEKAKKPGKPRKPRRESRAVLGWPLLLADFLGVLFLAGVGAILAIPYLRVPDSPTRGTEIDFFSPPLQSLLIGPAESRIWGAAHATPRASLGWAAEMSLLPGFMLYALALAGLLFSIWRWRQRLFLILGLAVAVILTLGTTFFDGRWTYLPLFGHLPASFDQRVPGRLMLWTTLLLAILAAGAVDEFVRRAEQFAAQRTPPWPGPWLRLATLLPLLLVLLEGWNATAHPVTPIQPAALRTVGGPMLVLPTDPLSDQTVQLWTTSRYQQVTNGGGNVAVARQAEMRQKVTSFPDVTSIEYLRSLGVNTVLLIRSGVANTPWEQAGDMPVDTLGITREDLTDAVVFHLN
;
A
#
# COMPACT_ATOMS: atom_id res chain seq x y z
N MET A 1 14.74 -3.37 22.38
CA MET A 1 15.96 -2.59 22.71
C MET A 1 15.67 -1.16 22.29
N THR A 2 15.82 -0.21 23.20
CA THR A 2 15.60 1.22 22.95
C THR A 2 16.92 1.88 22.62
N GLU A 3 17.17 2.17 21.35
CA GLU A 3 18.24 3.09 20.96
C GLU A 3 17.70 4.52 21.10
N GLN A 4 18.42 5.36 21.84
CA GLN A 4 18.07 6.77 22.00
C GLN A 4 18.48 7.56 20.75
N PRO A 5 17.71 8.58 20.32
CA PRO A 5 18.18 9.50 19.31
C PRO A 5 19.37 10.31 19.86
N GLN A 6 20.50 10.31 19.15
CA GLN A 6 21.56 11.28 19.45
C GLN A 6 21.09 12.68 19.01
N PRO A 7 21.27 13.73 19.83
CA PRO A 7 20.96 15.09 19.41
C PRO A 7 21.95 15.55 18.33
N LEU A 8 21.46 16.29 17.34
CA LEU A 8 22.31 17.02 16.40
C LEU A 8 23.09 18.08 17.19
N ALA A 9 24.40 17.91 17.28
CA ALA A 9 25.27 18.83 18.03
C ALA A 9 25.27 20.23 17.39
N SER A 10 24.85 21.22 18.16
CA SER A 10 24.78 22.63 17.75
C SER A 10 26.01 23.41 18.24
N ASP A 11 27.16 23.20 17.59
CA ASP A 11 28.39 23.96 17.85
C ASP A 11 28.76 24.84 16.63
N GLY A 12 29.07 26.10 16.91
CA GLY A 12 29.29 27.10 15.86
C GLY A 12 29.91 28.39 16.38
N VAL A 13 31.16 28.32 16.86
CA VAL A 13 31.99 29.48 17.20
C VAL A 13 33.40 29.29 16.62
N ASP A 14 33.87 30.35 15.96
CA ASP A 14 35.24 30.69 15.53
C ASP A 14 36.11 29.66 14.78
N ALA A 15 36.40 30.01 13.52
CA ALA A 15 37.54 29.49 12.77
C ALA A 15 38.82 30.29 13.08
N PRO A 16 40.01 29.73 12.80
CA PRO A 16 40.83 30.40 11.79
C PRO A 16 41.38 29.46 10.71
N ALA A 17 41.76 30.03 9.57
CA ALA A 17 42.10 29.31 8.35
C ALA A 17 43.56 28.81 8.28
N GLN A 18 43.80 27.75 7.49
CA GLN A 18 44.86 27.76 6.47
C GLN A 18 44.80 26.62 5.42
N LYS A 19 45.01 27.00 4.15
CA LYS A 19 45.67 26.27 3.04
C LYS A 19 45.06 24.94 2.52
N GLU A 20 44.71 24.95 1.22
CA GLU A 20 44.78 23.75 0.37
C GLU A 20 46.26 23.27 0.22
N PRO A 21 46.52 22.01 -0.21
CA PRO A 21 46.63 21.79 -1.67
C PRO A 21 46.20 20.41 -2.22
N GLY A 22 45.67 20.41 -3.44
CA GLY A 22 46.27 19.62 -4.54
C GLY A 22 46.03 18.11 -4.68
N ARG A 23 45.01 17.74 -5.48
CA ARG A 23 44.91 16.56 -6.40
C ARG A 23 46.01 15.45 -6.36
N LYS A 24 45.58 14.19 -6.13
CA LYS A 24 45.78 12.96 -6.98
C LYS A 24 45.17 11.75 -6.23
N ARG A 25 44.19 10.99 -6.75
CA ARG A 25 44.14 9.99 -7.86
C ARG A 25 45.02 8.71 -7.69
N ARG A 26 44.30 7.60 -7.42
CA ARG A 26 44.41 6.21 -7.96
C ARG A 26 45.26 5.11 -7.27
N LEU A 27 44.55 4.01 -6.96
CA LEU A 27 44.83 2.55 -7.15
C LEU A 27 46.02 1.85 -6.44
N GLY A 28 45.80 0.57 -6.10
CA GLY A 28 46.82 -0.48 -5.84
C GLY A 28 46.87 -0.95 -4.37
N VAL A 29 46.41 -2.12 -3.90
CA VAL A 29 46.31 -3.54 -4.36
C VAL A 29 47.51 -4.42 -3.92
N PHE A 30 47.27 -5.23 -2.86
CA PHE A 30 47.93 -6.50 -2.45
C PHE A 30 49.34 -6.51 -1.78
N GLY A 31 49.55 -7.53 -0.90
CA GLY A 31 50.84 -7.94 -0.30
C GLY A 31 51.03 -7.52 1.18
N SER A 32 50.83 -8.30 2.25
CA SER A 32 51.06 -9.74 2.56
C SER A 32 52.51 -10.14 2.91
N LYS A 33 52.95 -9.95 4.17
CA LYS A 33 53.39 -11.02 5.11
C LYS A 33 54.11 -10.55 6.40
N ARG A 34 53.77 -11.23 7.50
CA ARG A 34 54.58 -11.70 8.65
C ARG A 34 55.77 -10.89 9.21
N ALA A 35 55.64 -10.63 10.53
CA ALA A 35 56.59 -10.97 11.61
C ALA A 35 57.94 -10.22 11.75
N GLY A 36 58.30 -10.01 13.02
CA GLY A 36 59.54 -9.41 13.52
C GLY A 36 59.31 -9.03 14.99
N ASN A 37 60.24 -9.40 15.88
CA ASN A 37 60.10 -9.23 17.34
C ASN A 37 61.22 -8.33 17.89
N GLU A 38 61.22 -8.14 19.22
CA GLU A 38 62.36 -7.76 20.07
C GLU A 38 62.88 -6.29 20.09
N ASP A 39 62.80 -5.75 21.32
CA ASP A 39 63.86 -5.07 22.10
C ASP A 39 64.39 -3.67 21.76
N GLY A 40 64.63 -2.88 22.83
CA GLY A 40 65.14 -1.50 22.75
C GLY A 40 65.10 -0.70 24.07
N SER A 41 65.75 -1.18 25.13
CA SER A 41 65.79 -0.48 26.43
C SER A 41 66.65 0.79 26.42
N SER A 42 66.18 1.89 27.03
CA SER A 42 67.04 2.82 27.80
C SER A 42 66.24 3.90 28.58
N ALA A 43 66.76 4.27 29.75
CA ALA A 43 66.45 5.48 30.53
C ALA A 43 67.81 6.15 30.89
N PRO A 44 67.89 7.41 31.40
CA PRO A 44 67.68 7.63 32.84
C PRO A 44 67.31 9.06 33.35
N GLY A 45 66.47 9.15 34.40
CA GLY A 45 66.57 10.13 35.51
C GLY A 45 66.15 11.62 35.28
N LYS A 46 66.06 12.48 36.32
CA LYS A 46 65.98 12.24 37.79
C LYS A 46 65.52 13.51 38.57
N SER A 47 65.06 13.33 39.82
CA SER A 47 64.79 14.31 40.91
C SER A 47 63.47 15.15 40.86
N GLY A 48 62.77 15.40 41.99
CA GLY A 48 62.87 14.72 43.30
C GLY A 48 62.10 15.34 44.51
N LYS A 49 61.70 14.46 45.47
CA LYS A 49 61.29 14.67 46.90
C LYS A 49 59.99 15.46 47.21
N SER A 50 59.24 15.22 48.30
CA SER A 50 59.07 14.11 49.31
C SER A 50 57.93 14.51 50.30
N GLY A 51 57.28 13.68 51.14
CA GLY A 51 57.35 12.25 51.50
C GLY A 51 56.61 11.97 52.85
N ALA A 52 56.71 10.74 53.41
CA ALA A 52 56.18 10.27 54.73
C ALA A 52 54.64 10.07 54.87
N ALA A 53 54.09 9.08 55.61
CA ALA A 53 54.63 7.83 56.22
C ALA A 53 53.53 6.79 56.61
N GLU A 54 53.92 5.50 56.66
CA GLU A 54 53.37 4.30 57.41
C GLU A 54 51.86 3.91 57.40
N GLY A 55 51.45 2.62 57.48
CA GLY A 55 52.21 1.35 57.41
C GLY A 55 51.40 0.04 57.66
N ALA A 56 51.84 -1.10 57.05
CA ALA A 56 51.44 -2.53 57.23
C ALA A 56 49.98 -2.99 56.91
N GLY A 57 49.66 -4.17 56.33
CA GLY A 57 50.40 -5.38 55.87
C GLY A 57 49.44 -6.36 55.11
N LYS A 58 49.51 -7.72 55.06
CA LYS A 58 50.46 -8.75 55.57
C LYS A 58 50.25 -10.20 54.99
N LYS A 59 50.59 -10.50 53.70
CA LYS A 59 50.88 -11.86 53.08
C LYS A 59 49.72 -12.84 52.69
N VAL A 60 49.74 -13.46 51.47
CA VAL A 60 50.19 -14.83 51.00
C VAL A 60 49.31 -16.03 51.44
N GLY A 61 48.95 -17.05 50.63
CA GLY A 61 49.03 -17.24 49.15
C GLY A 61 49.28 -18.70 48.64
N THR A 62 48.73 -19.05 47.46
CA THR A 62 49.18 -20.09 46.48
C THR A 62 48.89 -21.60 46.70
N VAL A 63 48.78 -22.35 45.57
CA VAL A 63 49.01 -23.82 45.32
C VAL A 63 47.80 -24.77 45.14
N GLU A 64 47.67 -25.30 43.90
CA GLU A 64 47.13 -26.60 43.41
C GLU A 64 45.71 -27.12 43.80
N ALA A 65 45.23 -28.28 43.30
CA ALA A 65 45.04 -28.78 41.91
C ALA A 65 44.33 -30.16 41.93
N GLY A 66 43.66 -30.54 40.84
CA GLY A 66 43.01 -31.86 40.65
C GLY A 66 41.46 -31.80 40.75
N ARG A 67 40.58 -32.35 39.91
CA ARG A 67 40.57 -33.25 38.71
C ARG A 67 39.74 -34.51 39.00
N THR A 68 38.73 -34.78 38.17
CA THR A 68 37.90 -36.03 38.07
C THR A 68 37.05 -36.38 39.32
N GLU A 69 35.93 -37.13 39.26
CA GLU A 69 35.28 -37.85 38.14
C GLU A 69 33.72 -37.84 38.23
N SER A 70 33.00 -38.83 37.67
CA SER A 70 31.58 -38.72 37.25
C SER A 70 30.57 -39.74 37.82
N GLY A 71 29.32 -39.31 38.04
CA GLY A 71 28.11 -40.17 38.16
C GLY A 71 27.57 -40.40 39.58
N LYS A 72 26.36 -40.94 39.82
CA LYS A 72 25.23 -41.28 38.92
C LYS A 72 23.92 -41.56 39.74
N ALA A 73 22.81 -40.88 39.43
CA ALA A 73 21.37 -41.20 39.63
C ALA A 73 20.79 -41.88 40.93
N GLY A 74 19.66 -41.33 41.44
CA GLY A 74 18.45 -42.15 41.73
C GLY A 74 17.67 -41.99 43.06
N ALA A 75 16.36 -41.70 42.96
CA ALA A 75 15.24 -42.12 43.87
C ALA A 75 15.16 -41.52 45.32
N VAL A 76 14.04 -41.53 46.11
CA VAL A 76 12.55 -41.63 45.94
C VAL A 76 11.84 -41.18 47.27
N GLU A 77 10.50 -41.05 47.28
CA GLU A 77 9.56 -41.07 48.45
C GLU A 77 9.18 -39.79 49.23
N ALA A 78 8.10 -39.88 50.03
CA ALA A 78 7.30 -38.80 50.62
C ALA A 78 6.37 -39.26 51.76
N ASP A 79 5.86 -38.35 52.63
CA ASP A 79 4.62 -38.55 53.42
C ASP A 79 3.97 -37.24 53.98
N LYS A 80 2.87 -37.36 54.74
CA LYS A 80 1.99 -36.37 55.45
C LYS A 80 2.02 -36.65 57.00
N PRO A 81 1.13 -36.17 57.94
CA PRO A 81 -0.12 -35.35 57.84
C PRO A 81 -0.47 -34.29 58.94
N ALA A 82 -1.39 -33.37 58.58
CA ALA A 82 -2.60 -32.83 59.28
C ALA A 82 -2.68 -32.24 60.74
N SER A 83 -3.68 -31.32 60.90
CA SER A 83 -4.54 -31.00 62.09
C SER A 83 -4.18 -29.78 63.01
N VAL A 84 -5.07 -29.01 63.71
CA VAL A 84 -6.57 -28.84 63.70
C VAL A 84 -7.11 -27.59 64.50
N ARG A 85 -8.18 -26.91 63.98
CA ARG A 85 -9.33 -26.11 64.57
C ARG A 85 -9.24 -24.79 65.41
N SER A 86 -10.38 -24.05 65.30
CA SER A 86 -11.02 -22.98 66.15
C SER A 86 -10.38 -21.58 66.22
N GLY A 87 -11.09 -20.43 66.19
CA GLY A 87 -12.53 -20.12 66.07
C GLY A 87 -13.27 -19.88 67.41
N SER A 88 -14.19 -18.92 67.62
CA SER A 88 -14.85 -17.86 66.79
C SER A 88 -15.13 -16.60 67.69
N ASP A 89 -16.12 -15.68 67.66
CA ASP A 89 -17.40 -15.30 66.95
C ASP A 89 -17.76 -13.82 67.42
N LEU A 90 -18.90 -13.06 67.30
CA LEU A 90 -20.29 -13.12 66.73
C LEU A 90 -20.92 -11.67 66.72
N THR A 91 -21.63 -11.21 65.65
CA THR A 91 -22.74 -10.16 65.64
C THR A 91 -22.49 -8.68 66.09
N GLU A 92 -23.27 -7.60 65.84
CA GLU A 92 -24.49 -7.21 65.03
C GLU A 92 -24.52 -5.64 64.85
N LYS A 93 -25.49 -4.84 64.32
CA LYS A 93 -26.86 -4.93 63.71
C LYS A 93 -27.19 -3.65 62.87
N ALA A 94 -28.26 -3.70 62.05
CA ALA A 94 -29.23 -2.61 61.70
C ALA A 94 -28.82 -1.33 60.91
N ALA A 95 -29.72 -0.62 60.18
CA ALA A 95 -30.97 -0.98 59.45
C ALA A 95 -31.52 0.19 58.58
N SER A 96 -32.30 -0.15 57.52
CA SER A 96 -33.21 0.71 56.70
C SER A 96 -32.61 1.83 55.82
N GLY A 97 -33.08 2.10 54.58
CA GLY A 97 -34.08 1.44 53.70
C GLY A 97 -34.23 2.20 52.36
N GLY A 98 -34.89 1.73 51.30
CA GLY A 98 -35.49 0.41 51.03
C GLY A 98 -36.24 0.30 49.67
N GLU A 99 -36.21 -0.91 49.06
CA GLU A 99 -37.16 -1.51 48.08
C GLU A 99 -37.35 -0.87 46.67
N GLN A 100 -37.67 -1.60 45.56
CA GLN A 100 -37.97 -3.03 45.24
C GLN A 100 -37.64 -3.29 43.71
N ALA A 101 -37.74 -4.45 43.02
CA ALA A 101 -38.20 -5.83 43.27
C ALA A 101 -37.59 -6.89 42.29
N VAL A 102 -37.26 -8.09 42.80
CA VAL A 102 -37.77 -9.47 42.49
C VAL A 102 -38.47 -9.76 41.12
N PRO A 103 -38.41 -10.98 40.51
CA PRO A 103 -37.66 -12.25 40.82
C PRO A 103 -36.68 -12.69 39.68
N GLY A 104 -35.90 -13.78 39.77
CA GLY A 104 -35.62 -14.76 40.84
C GLY A 104 -34.92 -16.03 40.30
N GLN A 105 -34.01 -16.64 41.06
CA GLN A 105 -33.27 -17.87 40.71
C GLN A 105 -33.28 -18.91 41.84
N LYS A 106 -33.01 -20.18 41.51
CA LYS A 106 -32.57 -21.24 42.45
C LYS A 106 -31.52 -22.14 41.80
N ALA A 107 -30.73 -22.83 42.62
CA ALA A 107 -29.49 -23.51 42.23
C ALA A 107 -29.28 -24.84 42.99
N VAL A 108 -28.03 -25.35 42.97
CA VAL A 108 -27.48 -26.52 43.70
C VAL A 108 -27.64 -27.88 43.00
N SER A 109 -26.72 -28.80 43.29
CA SER A 109 -26.38 -29.98 42.50
C SER A 109 -25.93 -31.20 43.33
N ALA A 110 -26.12 -32.39 42.75
CA ALA A 110 -25.40 -33.66 42.97
C ALA A 110 -25.82 -34.64 44.09
N ALA A 111 -25.80 -35.94 43.71
CA ALA A 111 -25.76 -37.18 44.52
C ALA A 111 -27.01 -37.54 45.37
N PRO A 112 -27.23 -38.83 45.75
CA PRO A 112 -26.35 -40.02 45.62
C PRO A 112 -26.91 -41.14 44.71
N GLY A 113 -26.34 -42.35 44.81
CA GLY A 113 -26.76 -43.59 44.11
C GLY A 113 -27.15 -44.72 45.09
N ASP A 114 -26.91 -45.97 44.65
CA ASP A 114 -27.26 -47.27 45.30
C ASP A 114 -28.79 -47.57 45.40
N GLY A 115 -29.28 -48.81 45.30
CA GLY A 115 -28.65 -50.12 45.05
C GLY A 115 -29.57 -51.29 45.49
N ILE A 116 -29.15 -52.56 45.28
CA ILE A 116 -29.76 -53.82 45.82
C ILE A 116 -31.13 -54.20 45.18
N GLY A 117 -31.50 -55.46 44.92
CA GLY A 117 -30.91 -56.81 45.03
C GLY A 117 -31.95 -57.85 44.51
N LYS A 118 -31.75 -59.19 44.47
CA LYS A 118 -30.72 -60.13 44.94
C LYS A 118 -30.70 -61.39 44.03
N GLY A 119 -29.62 -62.19 44.07
CA GLY A 119 -29.76 -63.66 44.20
C GLY A 119 -29.11 -64.58 43.16
N SER A 120 -27.92 -65.12 43.50
CA SER A 120 -27.26 -66.33 42.94
C SER A 120 -26.85 -66.32 41.45
N GLY A 121 -25.72 -66.87 41.02
CA GLY A 121 -24.64 -67.56 41.77
C GLY A 121 -23.40 -67.82 40.88
N ASN A 122 -22.37 -68.47 41.45
CA ASN A 122 -21.12 -68.89 40.78
C ASN A 122 -21.37 -69.94 39.66
N SER A 123 -20.50 -70.21 38.68
CA SER A 123 -19.09 -69.77 38.44
C SER A 123 -18.61 -70.16 37.02
N GLY A 124 -17.63 -69.44 36.47
CA GLY A 124 -16.46 -70.07 35.83
C GLY A 124 -16.29 -70.04 34.29
N ALA A 125 -15.09 -69.58 33.88
CA ALA A 125 -14.28 -69.99 32.72
C ALA A 125 -14.70 -69.67 31.25
N GLU A 126 -13.66 -69.24 30.52
CA GLU A 126 -13.35 -69.29 29.07
C GLU A 126 -14.40 -69.34 27.94
N LYS A 127 -14.15 -68.44 26.97
CA LYS A 127 -14.15 -68.60 25.49
C LYS A 127 -15.45 -68.68 24.67
N ASP A 128 -15.39 -67.87 23.61
CA ASP A 128 -15.75 -68.10 22.20
C ASP A 128 -17.21 -68.35 21.73
N GLU A 129 -17.54 -67.60 20.68
CA GLU A 129 -18.52 -67.80 19.60
C GLU A 129 -20.06 -67.89 19.82
N ALA A 130 -20.74 -67.45 18.75
CA ALA A 130 -22.05 -67.91 18.25
C ALA A 130 -23.39 -67.61 18.98
N ALA A 131 -24.01 -66.52 18.53
CA ALA A 131 -25.29 -66.52 17.80
C ALA A 131 -26.68 -66.42 18.48
N LYS A 132 -27.54 -65.64 17.78
CA LYS A 132 -29.01 -65.70 17.60
C LYS A 132 -30.01 -65.18 18.66
N ALA A 133 -30.89 -64.31 18.13
CA ALA A 133 -32.34 -64.21 18.40
C ALA A 133 -32.77 -63.64 19.79
N ASP A 134 -34.01 -63.15 20.00
CA ASP A 134 -35.24 -63.23 19.18
C ASP A 134 -36.03 -61.90 19.16
N ALA A 135 -37.24 -61.85 18.55
CA ALA A 135 -37.94 -60.60 18.21
C ALA A 135 -39.47 -60.53 18.49
N ALA A 136 -40.03 -59.34 18.27
CA ALA A 136 -41.47 -59.00 18.22
C ALA A 136 -41.69 -57.94 17.10
N GLY A 137 -42.90 -57.57 16.63
CA GLY A 137 -44.26 -57.78 17.16
C GLY A 137 -44.70 -56.57 18.03
N LYS A 138 -45.87 -55.95 17.85
CA LYS A 138 -46.99 -56.07 16.89
C LYS A 138 -47.70 -54.68 16.88
N SER A 139 -48.50 -54.23 15.91
CA SER A 139 -48.82 -54.56 14.49
C SER A 139 -49.74 -53.39 14.00
N ASP A 140 -50.78 -53.42 13.15
CA ASP A 140 -51.53 -54.30 12.21
C ASP A 140 -52.33 -53.30 11.32
N ALA A 141 -52.89 -53.56 10.12
CA ALA A 141 -52.97 -54.67 9.16
C ALA A 141 -53.20 -54.01 7.75
N ALA A 142 -53.36 -54.67 6.60
CA ALA A 142 -53.46 -56.09 6.26
C ALA A 142 -52.45 -56.44 5.11
N GLY A 143 -52.70 -57.06 3.94
CA GLY A 143 -53.92 -57.44 3.19
C GLY A 143 -54.38 -56.36 2.19
N LYS A 144 -54.69 -56.64 0.91
CA LYS A 144 -54.70 -57.91 0.13
C LYS A 144 -53.71 -57.84 -1.08
N SER A 145 -53.19 -58.93 -1.69
CA SER A 145 -53.69 -60.27 -2.09
C SER A 145 -54.45 -60.26 -3.45
N ASP A 146 -54.21 -61.14 -4.44
CA ASP A 146 -53.33 -62.34 -4.55
C ASP A 146 -52.82 -62.57 -6.00
N ALA A 147 -51.67 -63.24 -6.17
CA ALA A 147 -51.39 -64.23 -7.25
C ALA A 147 -49.98 -64.88 -7.10
N ALA A 148 -49.85 -66.16 -7.45
CA ALA A 148 -48.61 -66.96 -7.42
C ALA A 148 -48.13 -67.31 -8.85
N GLY A 149 -46.91 -67.80 -9.11
CA GLY A 149 -45.75 -68.01 -8.22
C GLY A 149 -44.69 -68.93 -8.86
N LYS A 150 -43.67 -69.32 -8.05
CA LYS A 150 -42.56 -70.27 -8.33
C LYS A 150 -41.68 -70.04 -9.57
N SER A 151 -40.48 -69.56 -9.31
CA SER A 151 -39.26 -69.96 -10.04
C SER A 151 -38.79 -71.35 -9.61
N ASP A 152 -37.98 -72.00 -10.43
CA ASP A 152 -36.96 -72.95 -9.95
C ASP A 152 -35.63 -72.71 -10.70
N ALA A 153 -34.50 -73.19 -10.16
CA ALA A 153 -33.16 -72.73 -10.53
C ALA A 153 -32.31 -73.77 -11.27
N GLY A 154 -31.37 -73.30 -12.11
CA GLY A 154 -30.39 -74.14 -12.80
C GLY A 154 -29.11 -73.37 -13.15
N ALA A 155 -27.95 -73.93 -12.77
CA ALA A 155 -26.63 -73.37 -13.04
C ALA A 155 -26.07 -73.86 -14.41
N PRO A 156 -25.05 -73.20 -15.00
CA PRO A 156 -24.66 -73.43 -16.38
C PRO A 156 -23.56 -74.50 -16.56
N PRO A 157 -23.48 -75.11 -17.74
CA PRO A 157 -22.22 -75.43 -18.41
C PRO A 157 -21.95 -74.46 -19.58
N GLY A 158 -20.71 -74.44 -20.07
CA GLY A 158 -20.29 -73.59 -21.20
C GLY A 158 -20.01 -74.39 -22.49
N THR A 159 -18.90 -74.01 -23.14
CA THR A 159 -18.27 -74.54 -24.37
C THR A 159 -18.79 -74.08 -25.74
N GLU A 160 -17.80 -74.02 -26.64
CA GLU A 160 -17.82 -73.96 -28.12
C GLU A 160 -18.24 -72.68 -28.87
N SER A 161 -17.36 -72.30 -29.80
CA SER A 161 -17.54 -71.20 -30.74
C SER A 161 -18.03 -71.71 -32.09
N ALA A 162 -18.94 -71.01 -32.74
CA ALA A 162 -19.30 -71.29 -34.13
C ALA A 162 -19.47 -70.02 -34.98
N GLY A 163 -18.76 -70.00 -36.12
CA GLY A 163 -19.25 -69.55 -37.43
C GLY A 163 -20.04 -68.23 -37.54
N ARG A 164 -19.36 -67.18 -38.02
CA ARG A 164 -19.99 -65.99 -38.62
C ARG A 164 -21.08 -66.36 -39.65
N THR A 165 -22.27 -65.76 -39.56
CA THR A 165 -23.06 -65.41 -40.76
C THR A 165 -23.52 -63.94 -40.69
N LYS A 166 -23.40 -63.21 -41.81
CA LYS A 166 -23.70 -61.78 -41.89
C LYS A 166 -25.21 -61.54 -42.12
N ARG A 167 -25.98 -61.22 -41.08
CA ARG A 167 -27.26 -60.52 -41.30
C ARG A 167 -26.98 -59.05 -41.64
N LYS A 168 -27.40 -58.61 -42.83
CA LYS A 168 -27.40 -57.18 -43.21
C LYS A 168 -28.20 -56.40 -42.17
N ARG A 169 -27.61 -55.37 -41.56
CA ARG A 169 -28.35 -54.45 -40.68
C ARG A 169 -29.27 -53.62 -41.59
N LYS A 170 -30.57 -53.90 -41.54
CA LYS A 170 -31.58 -53.13 -42.29
C LYS A 170 -31.63 -51.73 -41.70
N GLU A 171 -31.50 -50.71 -42.53
CA GLU A 171 -31.57 -49.32 -42.07
C GLU A 171 -32.99 -49.03 -41.55
N LEU A 172 -33.06 -48.27 -40.45
CA LEU A 172 -34.33 -47.86 -39.84
C LEU A 172 -34.81 -46.58 -40.53
N PRO A 173 -36.12 -46.44 -40.83
CA PRO A 173 -36.64 -45.26 -41.51
C PRO A 173 -36.48 -44.01 -40.64
N GLU A 174 -36.02 -42.91 -41.22
CA GLU A 174 -35.67 -41.68 -40.49
C GLU A 174 -36.88 -40.89 -39.95
N THR A 175 -38.12 -41.28 -40.30
CA THR A 175 -39.35 -40.57 -39.90
C THR A 175 -40.38 -41.50 -39.25
N ARG A 176 -40.88 -41.10 -38.08
CA ARG A 176 -41.92 -41.81 -37.30
C ARG A 176 -43.28 -41.76 -38.02
N PRO A 177 -44.06 -42.87 -38.08
CA PRO A 177 -45.42 -42.84 -38.62
C PRO A 177 -46.34 -41.90 -37.82
N PRO A 178 -47.25 -41.16 -38.47
CA PRO A 178 -48.22 -40.30 -37.78
C PRO A 178 -49.22 -41.16 -36.99
N GLY A 179 -49.46 -40.80 -35.72
CA GLY A 179 -50.44 -41.46 -34.84
C GLY A 179 -49.87 -42.48 -33.85
N ALA A 180 -48.58 -42.85 -33.93
CA ALA A 180 -47.95 -43.65 -32.89
C ALA A 180 -47.91 -42.87 -31.55
N PRO A 181 -48.23 -43.49 -30.39
CA PRO A 181 -48.16 -42.81 -29.10
C PRO A 181 -46.74 -42.31 -28.82
N MET A 182 -46.62 -41.27 -27.99
CA MET A 182 -45.31 -40.72 -27.61
C MET A 182 -44.43 -41.80 -26.98
N ASP A 183 -43.14 -41.72 -27.26
CA ASP A 183 -42.15 -42.58 -26.62
C ASP A 183 -42.10 -42.19 -25.12
N PRO A 184 -42.18 -43.13 -24.16
CA PRO A 184 -41.99 -42.83 -22.74
C PRO A 184 -40.76 -41.96 -22.46
N TRP A 185 -39.66 -42.14 -23.21
CA TRP A 185 -38.46 -41.32 -23.09
C TRP A 185 -38.63 -39.91 -23.66
N THR A 186 -39.54 -39.67 -24.61
CA THR A 186 -39.91 -38.30 -25.01
C THR A 186 -40.70 -37.55 -23.94
N ALA A 187 -41.40 -38.23 -23.03
CA ALA A 187 -42.02 -37.56 -21.88
C ALA A 187 -40.97 -37.02 -20.88
N PHE A 188 -39.81 -37.68 -20.78
CA PHE A 188 -38.65 -37.16 -20.03
C PHE A 188 -37.83 -36.14 -20.83
N ALA A 189 -37.78 -36.25 -22.17
CA ALA A 189 -37.11 -35.27 -23.03
C ALA A 189 -37.83 -33.92 -23.07
N ILE A 190 -39.16 -33.91 -23.00
CA ILE A 190 -39.93 -32.70 -22.64
C ILE A 190 -39.80 -32.48 -21.13
N THR A 191 -38.61 -32.06 -20.73
CA THR A 191 -38.47 -31.27 -19.50
C THR A 191 -39.43 -30.09 -19.57
N GLU A 192 -40.25 -29.87 -18.53
CA GLU A 192 -41.12 -28.70 -18.46
C GLU A 192 -40.29 -27.44 -18.77
N ALA A 193 -40.60 -26.75 -19.87
CA ALA A 193 -39.80 -25.63 -20.37
C ALA A 193 -39.55 -24.62 -19.23
N GLU A 194 -38.30 -24.55 -18.73
CA GLU A 194 -37.99 -24.15 -17.35
C GLU A 194 -38.83 -22.94 -16.90
N LYS A 195 -39.82 -23.16 -16.02
CA LYS A 195 -40.69 -22.09 -15.50
C LYS A 195 -39.78 -20.96 -14.99
N PRO A 196 -39.73 -19.79 -15.66
CA PRO A 196 -38.57 -18.91 -15.58
C PRO A 196 -38.41 -18.40 -14.16
N PRO A 197 -37.27 -18.66 -13.48
CA PRO A 197 -37.20 -18.69 -12.02
C PRO A 197 -37.82 -17.44 -11.40
N GLY A 198 -38.72 -17.63 -10.43
CA GLY A 198 -39.51 -16.56 -9.81
C GLY A 198 -38.64 -15.37 -9.38
N ARG A 199 -39.20 -14.16 -9.36
CA ARG A 199 -38.44 -12.90 -9.15
C ARG A 199 -37.46 -13.00 -7.96
N ILE A 200 -37.91 -13.61 -6.86
CA ILE A 200 -37.09 -13.91 -5.67
C ILE A 200 -35.91 -14.85 -5.98
N ARG A 201 -36.16 -16.02 -6.60
CA ARG A 201 -35.10 -17.00 -6.97
C ARG A 201 -34.11 -16.42 -8.00
N ARG A 202 -34.55 -15.50 -8.87
CA ARG A 202 -33.65 -14.71 -9.73
C ARG A 202 -32.82 -13.69 -8.94
N GLY A 203 -33.44 -12.96 -8.00
CA GLY A 203 -32.76 -12.04 -7.09
C GLY A 203 -31.66 -12.73 -6.27
N LEU A 204 -32.01 -13.84 -5.60
CA LEU A 204 -31.06 -14.67 -4.84
C LEU A 204 -29.91 -15.21 -5.70
N ARG A 205 -30.21 -15.74 -6.91
CA ARG A 205 -29.17 -16.18 -7.86
C ARG A 205 -28.28 -15.02 -8.33
N ALA A 206 -28.83 -13.81 -8.51
CA ALA A 206 -28.05 -12.63 -8.90
C ALA A 206 -27.18 -12.10 -7.73
N PHE A 207 -27.70 -12.13 -6.50
CA PHE A 207 -26.99 -11.76 -5.28
C PHE A 207 -25.84 -12.73 -4.98
N GLY A 208 -26.09 -14.04 -5.00
CA GLY A 208 -25.05 -15.06 -4.85
C GLY A 208 -23.94 -14.94 -5.91
N ARG A 209 -24.30 -14.65 -7.17
CA ARG A 209 -23.33 -14.35 -8.24
C ARG A 209 -22.51 -13.06 -8.01
N ARG A 210 -23.01 -12.10 -7.21
CA ARG A 210 -22.23 -10.92 -6.78
C ARG A 210 -21.30 -11.26 -5.63
N LEU A 211 -21.75 -12.05 -4.64
CA LEU A 211 -20.90 -12.48 -3.52
C LEU A 211 -19.71 -13.35 -3.99
N VAL A 212 -19.95 -14.26 -4.94
CA VAL A 212 -18.91 -15.15 -5.51
C VAL A 212 -18.23 -14.52 -6.74
N HIS A 213 -18.38 -13.21 -6.96
CA HIS A 213 -17.68 -12.51 -8.03
C HIS A 213 -16.19 -12.32 -7.69
N GLU A 214 -15.30 -12.38 -8.68
CA GLU A 214 -13.83 -12.34 -8.50
C GLU A 214 -13.37 -11.18 -7.59
N TYR A 215 -13.85 -9.96 -7.84
CA TYR A 215 -13.49 -8.79 -7.02
C TYR A 215 -14.07 -8.83 -5.61
N SER A 216 -15.23 -9.48 -5.38
CA SER A 216 -15.80 -9.65 -4.06
C SER A 216 -14.97 -10.62 -3.23
N LEU A 217 -14.59 -11.75 -3.83
CA LEU A 217 -13.64 -12.70 -3.26
C LEU A 217 -12.28 -12.04 -2.99
N ALA A 218 -11.80 -11.17 -3.89
CA ALA A 218 -10.57 -10.41 -3.68
C ALA A 218 -10.68 -9.43 -2.50
N VAL A 219 -11.82 -8.76 -2.27
CA VAL A 219 -12.05 -7.93 -1.07
C VAL A 219 -12.03 -8.79 0.19
N TYR A 220 -12.77 -9.90 0.23
CA TYR A 220 -12.83 -10.77 1.42
C TYR A 220 -11.46 -11.38 1.75
N LEU A 221 -10.74 -11.88 0.74
CA LEU A 221 -9.38 -12.39 0.93
C LEU A 221 -8.42 -11.27 1.35
N SER A 222 -8.58 -10.03 0.83
CA SER A 222 -7.72 -8.92 1.24
C SER A 222 -7.93 -8.53 2.70
N ALA A 223 -9.17 -8.56 3.20
CA ALA A 223 -9.46 -8.37 4.62
C ALA A 223 -8.88 -9.51 5.48
N ILE A 224 -9.05 -10.77 5.06
CA ILE A 224 -8.54 -11.96 5.78
C ILE A 224 -6.99 -11.93 5.84
N PHE A 225 -6.31 -11.65 4.74
CA PHE A 225 -4.85 -11.55 4.72
C PHE A 225 -4.34 -10.34 5.51
N ALA A 226 -5.03 -9.20 5.46
CA ALA A 226 -4.68 -8.05 6.29
C ALA A 226 -4.78 -8.38 7.78
N VAL A 227 -5.89 -8.97 8.26
CA VAL A 227 -6.04 -9.39 9.66
C VAL A 227 -4.99 -10.43 10.05
N GLY A 228 -4.70 -11.40 9.18
CA GLY A 228 -3.74 -12.47 9.45
C GLY A 228 -2.27 -12.02 9.51
N LEU A 229 -1.86 -11.11 8.62
CA LEU A 229 -0.48 -10.62 8.55
C LEU A 229 -0.20 -9.36 9.40
N THR A 230 -1.24 -8.69 9.92
CA THR A 230 -1.08 -7.62 10.93
C THR A 230 -1.37 -8.11 12.35
N TRP A 231 -1.57 -9.42 12.57
CA TRP A 231 -1.82 -9.98 13.89
C TRP A 231 -0.57 -9.83 14.79
N PRO A 232 -0.68 -9.30 16.03
CA PRO A 232 -1.88 -9.25 16.87
C PRO A 232 -2.66 -7.91 16.94
N THR A 233 -2.60 -7.01 15.96
CA THR A 233 -3.24 -5.66 16.04
C THR A 233 -4.70 -5.66 16.52
N LEU A 234 -5.52 -6.63 16.08
CA LEU A 234 -6.94 -6.75 16.49
C LEU A 234 -7.19 -7.65 17.71
N ARG A 235 -6.14 -8.05 18.46
CA ARG A 235 -6.28 -8.84 19.69
C ARG A 235 -6.70 -8.00 20.89
N TYR A 236 -6.14 -6.79 21.03
CA TYR A 236 -6.46 -5.83 22.09
C TYR A 236 -6.69 -4.42 21.50
N PRO A 237 -7.63 -4.25 20.54
CA PRO A 237 -7.67 -3.09 19.65
C PRO A 237 -8.03 -1.75 20.32
N LEU A 238 -8.41 -1.77 21.61
CA LEU A 238 -8.66 -0.57 22.44
C LEU A 238 -7.41 -0.09 23.19
N HIS A 239 -6.37 -0.94 23.33
CA HIS A 239 -5.30 -0.77 24.33
C HIS A 239 -3.89 -1.04 23.80
N THR A 240 -3.72 -1.34 22.51
CA THR A 240 -2.39 -1.55 21.89
C THR A 240 -2.32 -0.84 20.54
N LEU A 241 -1.16 -0.26 20.21
CA LEU A 241 -0.86 0.30 18.89
C LEU A 241 0.26 -0.50 18.21
N PRO A 242 0.32 -0.61 16.87
CA PRO A 242 1.40 -1.28 16.16
C PRO A 242 2.70 -0.45 16.15
N GLN A 243 3.83 -1.15 16.15
CA GLN A 243 5.20 -0.64 16.17
C GLN A 243 5.59 0.04 17.48
N ASP A 244 5.03 1.20 17.79
CA ASP A 244 5.43 2.03 18.94
C ASP A 244 4.26 2.87 19.51
N LEU A 245 4.57 3.85 20.37
CA LEU A 245 3.61 4.74 21.03
C LEU A 245 3.76 6.22 20.61
N ALA A 246 4.61 6.53 19.65
CA ALA A 246 4.85 7.89 19.16
C ALA A 246 3.86 8.20 18.03
N ASP A 247 4.27 7.98 16.77
CA ASP A 247 3.47 8.32 15.59
C ASP A 247 2.08 7.65 15.53
N PRO A 248 1.89 6.39 15.97
CA PRO A 248 0.56 5.79 16.10
C PRO A 248 -0.38 6.57 17.03
N SER A 249 0.14 7.12 18.14
CA SER A 249 -0.65 7.91 19.10
C SER A 249 -1.03 9.27 18.51
N ARG A 250 -0.09 9.93 17.83
CA ARG A 250 -0.31 11.18 17.09
C ARG A 250 -1.33 11.01 15.96
N GLN A 251 -1.19 9.96 15.15
CA GLN A 251 -2.10 9.69 14.03
C GLN A 251 -3.49 9.24 14.51
N ALA A 252 -3.59 8.51 15.63
CA ALA A 252 -4.87 8.24 16.32
C ALA A 252 -5.55 9.53 16.82
N TRP A 253 -4.78 10.46 17.41
CA TRP A 253 -5.26 11.79 17.79
C TRP A 253 -5.71 12.63 16.57
N GLN A 254 -4.95 12.65 15.48
CA GLN A 254 -5.32 13.40 14.26
C GLN A 254 -6.68 12.95 13.71
N VAL A 255 -6.92 11.64 13.57
CA VAL A 255 -8.22 11.11 13.12
C VAL A 255 -9.34 11.47 14.09
N ALA A 256 -9.08 11.48 15.40
CA ALA A 256 -10.04 11.92 16.40
C ALA A 256 -10.31 13.43 16.36
N TRP A 257 -9.28 14.27 16.16
CA TRP A 257 -9.38 15.73 16.00
C TRP A 257 -10.25 16.09 14.80
N LEU A 258 -10.01 15.46 13.64
CA LEU A 258 -10.81 15.64 12.43
C LEU A 258 -12.31 15.39 12.68
N GLY A 259 -12.64 14.32 13.40
CA GLY A 259 -14.03 13.99 13.77
C GLY A 259 -14.66 14.95 14.77
N HIS A 260 -13.86 15.56 15.64
CA HIS A 260 -14.30 16.61 16.56
C HIS A 260 -14.53 17.94 15.82
N VAL A 261 -13.52 18.45 15.11
CA VAL A 261 -13.55 19.80 14.52
C VAL A 261 -14.61 19.94 13.42
N LEU A 262 -14.87 18.88 12.64
CA LEU A 262 -15.97 18.86 11.67
C LEU A 262 -17.37 18.94 12.30
N ARG A 263 -17.51 18.68 13.60
CA ARG A 263 -18.76 18.84 14.36
C ARG A 263 -18.84 20.15 15.11
N THR A 264 -17.73 20.59 15.72
CA THR A 264 -17.73 21.75 16.63
C THR A 264 -17.45 23.06 15.92
N ASN A 265 -16.46 23.12 15.01
CA ASN A 265 -16.15 24.32 14.23
C ASN A 265 -15.31 23.97 12.98
N PRO A 266 -15.92 23.59 11.84
CA PRO A 266 -15.16 23.16 10.66
C PRO A 266 -14.29 24.27 10.03
N VAL A 267 -14.52 25.54 10.35
CA VAL A 267 -13.64 26.65 9.92
C VAL A 267 -12.27 26.57 10.60
N LYS A 268 -12.19 25.98 11.80
CA LYS A 268 -10.94 25.75 12.55
C LYS A 268 -10.25 24.42 12.21
N LEU A 269 -10.58 23.75 11.09
CA LEU A 269 -10.04 22.43 10.71
C LEU A 269 -8.52 22.28 10.95
N TRP A 270 -7.73 23.26 10.50
CA TRP A 270 -6.27 23.27 10.58
C TRP A 270 -5.70 23.70 11.94
N GLN A 271 -6.53 24.32 12.80
CA GLN A 271 -6.13 24.84 14.10
C GLN A 271 -6.37 23.79 15.18
N SER A 272 -5.44 22.85 15.33
CA SER A 272 -5.56 21.77 16.32
C SER A 272 -5.48 22.28 17.77
N ASN A 273 -5.85 21.42 18.71
CA ASN A 273 -5.69 21.68 20.14
C ASN A 273 -4.26 21.48 20.66
N ALA A 274 -3.33 20.95 19.84
CA ALA A 274 -1.93 20.77 20.18
C ALA A 274 -1.04 21.90 19.63
N TYR A 275 0.19 21.99 20.13
CA TYR A 275 1.15 23.05 19.80
C TYR A 275 0.62 24.47 20.09
N PHE A 276 -0.19 24.67 21.13
CA PHE A 276 -0.63 26.01 21.55
C PHE A 276 0.59 26.91 21.86
N PRO A 277 0.60 28.22 21.52
CA PRO A 277 -0.44 29.00 20.82
C PRO A 277 -0.26 29.06 19.28
N THR A 278 0.45 28.10 18.67
CA THR A 278 0.81 28.17 17.23
C THR A 278 -0.35 27.91 16.28
N THR A 279 -0.27 28.49 15.07
CA THR A 279 -1.33 28.48 14.06
C THR A 279 -1.18 27.38 13.02
N ASP A 280 -2.30 26.92 12.43
CA ASP A 280 -2.35 25.89 11.38
C ASP A 280 -1.65 24.56 11.78
N SER A 281 -1.59 24.23 13.08
CA SER A 281 -0.80 23.13 13.66
C SER A 281 -1.17 21.71 13.21
N LEU A 282 -2.31 21.51 12.53
CA LEU A 282 -2.62 20.23 11.86
C LEU A 282 -1.75 20.01 10.60
N ALA A 283 -1.23 21.07 9.97
CA ALA A 283 -0.34 21.00 8.81
C ALA A 283 1.14 20.75 9.18
N TYR A 284 1.42 20.37 10.44
CA TYR A 284 2.76 19.98 10.91
C TYR A 284 3.14 18.53 10.52
N GLY A 285 2.40 17.93 9.60
CA GLY A 285 2.65 16.62 8.97
C GLY A 285 1.49 16.25 8.05
N ASP A 286 1.48 15.01 7.55
CA ASP A 286 0.33 14.50 6.78
C ASP A 286 -0.94 14.49 7.66
N SER A 287 -2.04 15.02 7.12
CA SER A 287 -3.22 15.43 7.90
C SER A 287 -4.30 14.36 8.05
N LEU A 288 -4.21 13.25 7.31
CA LEU A 288 -5.16 12.14 7.31
C LEU A 288 -6.63 12.55 7.04
N LEU A 289 -6.87 13.69 6.38
CA LEU A 289 -8.22 14.25 6.16
C LEU A 289 -9.17 13.27 5.42
N GLY A 290 -8.64 12.41 4.55
CA GLY A 290 -9.38 11.32 3.92
C GLY A 290 -10.01 10.31 4.91
N TYR A 291 -9.53 10.23 6.15
CA TYR A 291 -10.09 9.41 7.23
C TYR A 291 -10.99 10.17 8.21
N ALA A 292 -11.23 11.48 8.02
CA ALA A 292 -12.11 12.27 8.89
C ALA A 292 -13.49 11.64 9.20
N PRO A 293 -14.17 10.92 8.26
CA PRO A 293 -15.42 10.24 8.56
C PRO A 293 -15.31 9.16 9.65
N ALA A 294 -14.15 8.52 9.83
CA ALA A 294 -13.93 7.55 10.90
C ALA A 294 -13.87 8.21 12.28
N GLY A 295 -13.29 9.41 12.37
CA GLY A 295 -13.26 10.23 13.59
C GLY A 295 -14.64 10.57 14.16
N LEU A 296 -15.71 10.47 13.34
CA LEU A 296 -17.07 10.72 13.79
C LEU A 296 -17.60 9.64 14.77
N PHE A 297 -16.97 8.46 14.85
CA PHE A 297 -17.48 7.36 15.67
C PHE A 297 -16.68 7.21 16.97
N GLY A 298 -17.34 7.44 18.11
CA GLY A 298 -16.72 7.40 19.45
C GLY A 298 -15.94 8.66 19.86
N THR A 299 -15.55 8.72 21.14
CA THR A 299 -14.88 9.85 21.80
C THR A 299 -13.88 9.33 22.83
N GLY A 300 -12.83 10.09 23.14
CA GLY A 300 -11.79 9.69 24.07
C GLY A 300 -10.71 8.75 23.50
N PRO A 301 -9.65 8.46 24.28
CA PRO A 301 -8.44 7.80 23.80
C PRO A 301 -8.66 6.37 23.29
N GLU A 302 -9.42 5.54 24.02
CA GLU A 302 -9.67 4.14 23.63
C GLU A 302 -10.41 4.05 22.29
N ALA A 303 -11.35 4.98 22.04
CA ALA A 303 -12.03 5.09 20.76
C ALA A 303 -11.09 5.59 19.64
N ALA A 304 -10.10 6.45 19.95
CA ALA A 304 -9.06 6.86 19.00
C ALA A 304 -8.15 5.68 18.62
N VAL A 305 -7.69 4.89 19.61
CA VAL A 305 -6.89 3.67 19.40
C VAL A 305 -7.66 2.63 18.60
N LEU A 306 -8.94 2.39 18.92
CA LEU A 306 -9.80 1.47 18.16
C LEU A 306 -9.99 1.91 16.70
N ARG A 307 -10.24 3.20 16.46
CA ARG A 307 -10.32 3.74 15.09
C ARG A 307 -9.01 3.55 14.34
N TYR A 308 -7.87 3.88 14.95
CA TYR A 308 -6.56 3.70 14.34
C TYR A 308 -6.31 2.24 13.94
N ASN A 309 -6.52 1.29 14.86
CA ASN A 309 -6.31 -0.14 14.61
C ASN A 309 -7.22 -0.69 13.50
N ILE A 310 -8.49 -0.25 13.45
CA ILE A 310 -9.41 -0.63 12.36
C ILE A 310 -8.93 -0.03 11.03
N LEU A 311 -8.55 1.25 11.00
CA LEU A 311 -8.06 1.91 9.78
C LEU A 311 -6.75 1.29 9.27
N PHE A 312 -5.83 0.93 10.15
CA PHE A 312 -4.56 0.28 9.83
C PHE A 312 -4.74 -1.07 9.12
N VAL A 313 -5.66 -1.91 9.60
CA VAL A 313 -5.99 -3.19 8.95
C VAL A 313 -6.74 -2.97 7.63
N LEU A 314 -7.65 -1.99 7.57
CA LEU A 314 -8.34 -1.63 6.33
C LEU A 314 -7.40 -1.02 5.27
N ALA A 315 -6.36 -0.29 5.68
CA ALA A 315 -5.32 0.23 4.80
C ALA A 315 -4.48 -0.91 4.19
N HIS A 316 -4.12 -1.94 4.97
CA HIS A 316 -3.50 -3.17 4.47
C HIS A 316 -4.42 -3.95 3.51
N ALA A 317 -5.71 -4.04 3.82
CA ALA A 317 -6.68 -4.65 2.91
C ALA A 317 -6.82 -3.85 1.59
N LEU A 318 -6.75 -2.52 1.66
CA LEU A 318 -6.80 -1.64 0.49
C LEU A 318 -5.51 -1.67 -0.34
N LEU A 319 -4.33 -1.79 0.28
CA LEU A 319 -3.05 -2.06 -0.41
C LEU A 319 -3.15 -3.31 -1.27
N LEU A 320 -3.57 -4.42 -0.65
CA LEU A 320 -3.69 -5.73 -1.30
C LEU A 320 -4.76 -5.70 -2.41
N PHE A 321 -5.96 -5.18 -2.13
CA PHE A 321 -7.03 -5.08 -3.12
C PHE A 321 -6.69 -4.14 -4.28
N GLY A 322 -6.10 -2.97 -4.00
CA GLY A 322 -5.75 -1.96 -5.00
C GLY A 322 -4.68 -2.44 -5.96
N ALA A 323 -3.61 -3.06 -5.44
CA ALA A 323 -2.56 -3.66 -6.27
C ALA A 323 -3.08 -4.85 -7.09
N TYR A 324 -3.92 -5.70 -6.50
CA TYR A 324 -4.60 -6.77 -7.23
C TYR A 324 -5.43 -6.21 -8.39
N ALA A 325 -6.31 -5.24 -8.13
CA ALA A 325 -7.17 -4.62 -9.13
C ALA A 325 -6.36 -3.98 -10.28
N LEU A 326 -5.25 -3.31 -9.95
CA LEU A 326 -4.33 -2.75 -10.96
C LEU A 326 -3.74 -3.85 -11.83
N VAL A 327 -2.99 -4.80 -11.25
CA VAL A 327 -2.26 -5.82 -12.01
C VAL A 327 -3.22 -6.69 -12.85
N ARG A 328 -4.43 -6.95 -12.34
CA ARG A 328 -5.52 -7.61 -13.06
C ARG A 328 -6.04 -6.79 -14.24
N GLN A 329 -6.21 -5.47 -14.10
CA GLN A 329 -6.58 -4.56 -15.20
C GLN A 329 -5.44 -4.37 -16.23
N LEU A 330 -4.18 -4.36 -15.80
CA LEU A 330 -3.02 -4.33 -16.71
C LEU A 330 -2.97 -5.59 -17.59
N GLY A 331 -3.48 -6.72 -17.11
CA GLY A 331 -3.82 -7.89 -17.91
C GLY A 331 -3.31 -9.24 -17.40
N ALA A 332 -2.83 -9.31 -16.15
CA ALA A 332 -2.50 -10.58 -15.50
C ALA A 332 -3.76 -11.40 -15.17
N ARG A 333 -3.57 -12.68 -14.82
CA ARG A 333 -4.58 -13.61 -14.31
C ARG A 333 -4.74 -13.47 -12.78
N PRO A 334 -5.67 -14.19 -12.12
CA PRO A 334 -5.87 -14.04 -10.68
C PRO A 334 -4.63 -14.39 -9.87
N THR A 335 -3.86 -15.39 -10.31
CA THR A 335 -2.63 -15.88 -9.66
C THR A 335 -1.49 -14.86 -9.73
N GLY A 336 -1.13 -14.38 -10.93
CA GLY A 336 -0.10 -13.35 -11.09
C GLY A 336 -0.47 -12.04 -10.40
N ALA A 337 -1.75 -11.65 -10.44
CA ALA A 337 -2.24 -10.48 -9.71
C ALA A 337 -2.18 -10.67 -8.18
N ALA A 338 -2.50 -11.85 -7.65
CA ALA A 338 -2.42 -12.13 -6.22
C ALA A 338 -0.98 -12.10 -5.68
N VAL A 339 -0.02 -12.72 -6.40
CA VAL A 339 1.40 -12.69 -5.99
C VAL A 339 1.95 -11.27 -6.00
N ALA A 340 1.66 -10.50 -7.05
CA ALA A 340 2.09 -9.10 -7.13
C ALA A 340 1.42 -8.20 -6.08
N ALA A 341 0.15 -8.45 -5.77
CA ALA A 341 -0.55 -7.73 -4.74
C ALA A 341 0.04 -8.01 -3.34
N ALA A 342 0.29 -9.29 -3.02
CA ALA A 342 0.96 -9.68 -1.79
C ALA A 342 2.35 -9.05 -1.66
N ALA A 343 3.15 -9.10 -2.73
CA ALA A 343 4.51 -8.55 -2.77
C ALA A 343 4.58 -7.02 -2.72
N PHE A 344 3.46 -6.31 -2.96
CA PHE A 344 3.36 -4.86 -2.83
C PHE A 344 2.78 -4.44 -1.46
N ALA A 345 1.80 -5.20 -0.95
CA ALA A 345 1.17 -4.94 0.33
C ALA A 345 2.11 -5.28 1.50
N PHE A 346 2.72 -6.46 1.48
CA PHE A 346 3.55 -7.00 2.57
C PHE A 346 5.03 -7.12 2.18
N ALA A 347 5.55 -6.12 1.47
CA ALA A 347 6.98 -6.03 1.16
C ALA A 347 7.78 -5.78 2.46
N PRO A 348 8.93 -6.44 2.71
CA PRO A 348 9.64 -6.35 3.98
C PRO A 348 9.96 -4.92 4.45
N TRP A 349 10.35 -3.99 3.57
CA TRP A 349 10.58 -2.58 3.93
C TRP A 349 9.38 -1.87 4.58
N ARG A 350 8.14 -2.27 4.26
CA ARG A 350 6.93 -1.68 4.84
C ARG A 350 6.78 -2.04 6.32
N LEU A 351 7.43 -3.11 6.80
CA LEU A 351 7.32 -3.56 8.18
C LEU A 351 7.92 -2.55 9.18
N ALA A 352 8.93 -1.77 8.77
CA ALA A 352 9.46 -0.64 9.55
C ALA A 352 8.56 0.63 9.51
N GLN A 353 7.48 0.58 8.73
CA GLN A 353 6.55 1.69 8.48
C GLN A 353 5.14 1.35 9.03
N GLU A 354 4.98 0.30 9.84
CA GLU A 354 3.69 -0.07 10.43
C GLU A 354 3.20 0.95 11.47
N GLY A 355 4.09 1.76 12.05
CA GLY A 355 3.73 2.92 12.86
C GLY A 355 3.20 4.12 12.06
N HIS A 356 3.34 4.10 10.73
CA HIS A 356 3.03 5.22 9.83
C HIS A 356 1.77 4.93 9.00
N LEU A 357 0.58 5.17 9.57
CA LEU A 357 -0.70 4.93 8.88
C LEU A 357 -0.82 5.74 7.57
N ASP A 358 -0.26 6.94 7.51
CA ASP A 358 -0.10 7.75 6.30
C ASP A 358 0.65 7.01 5.17
N ILE A 359 1.77 6.35 5.49
CA ILE A 359 2.59 5.60 4.51
C ILE A 359 1.99 4.23 4.17
N VAL A 360 1.33 3.58 5.13
CA VAL A 360 0.58 2.34 4.92
C VAL A 360 -0.64 2.60 4.01
N SER A 361 -1.27 3.77 4.10
CA SER A 361 -2.48 4.13 3.35
C SER A 361 -2.26 4.49 1.87
N ALA A 362 -1.28 3.86 1.23
CA ALA A 362 -0.98 3.98 -0.19
C ALA A 362 -1.91 3.18 -1.12
N GLY A 363 -2.86 2.41 -0.58
CA GLY A 363 -3.66 1.44 -1.34
C GLY A 363 -4.60 2.04 -2.39
N ALA A 364 -4.97 3.31 -2.26
CA ALA A 364 -5.77 4.01 -3.27
C ALA A 364 -4.95 4.42 -4.50
N ILE A 365 -3.62 4.55 -4.43
CA ILE A 365 -2.73 4.80 -5.59
C ILE A 365 -2.94 3.75 -6.70
N PRO A 366 -2.70 2.44 -6.48
CA PRO A 366 -2.90 1.45 -7.52
C PRO A 366 -4.38 1.28 -7.88
N LEU A 367 -5.32 1.45 -6.94
CA LEU A 367 -6.75 1.37 -7.21
C LEU A 367 -7.23 2.48 -8.17
N ALA A 368 -6.81 3.73 -7.94
CA ALA A 368 -7.09 4.86 -8.85
C ALA A 368 -6.52 4.59 -10.25
N LEU A 369 -5.26 4.15 -10.35
CA LEU A 369 -4.64 3.77 -11.62
C LEU A 369 -5.42 2.62 -12.32
N ALA A 370 -5.94 1.65 -11.57
CA ALA A 370 -6.77 0.57 -12.10
C ALA A 370 -8.10 1.10 -12.66
N LEU A 371 -8.77 1.96 -11.91
CA LEU A 371 -10.07 2.56 -12.28
C LEU A 371 -9.94 3.48 -13.49
N LEU A 372 -8.92 4.34 -13.53
CA LEU A 372 -8.60 5.21 -14.67
C LEU A 372 -8.29 4.39 -15.93
N ALA A 373 -7.42 3.38 -15.82
CA ALA A 373 -7.12 2.45 -16.93
C ALA A 373 -8.38 1.71 -17.41
N ARG A 374 -9.25 1.30 -16.48
CA ARG A 374 -10.53 0.64 -16.78
C ARG A 374 -11.51 1.55 -17.50
N GLY A 375 -11.67 2.80 -17.06
CA GLY A 375 -12.52 3.81 -17.72
C GLY A 375 -12.05 4.16 -19.13
N HIS A 376 -10.73 4.16 -19.34
CA HIS A 376 -10.11 4.28 -20.65
C HIS A 376 -10.20 3.00 -21.52
N GLY A 377 -10.62 1.86 -20.97
CA GLY A 377 -10.60 0.58 -21.66
C GLY A 377 -9.18 0.12 -22.03
N TRP A 378 -8.18 0.48 -21.22
CA TRP A 378 -6.76 0.22 -21.48
C TRP A 378 -6.17 -0.89 -20.60
N SER A 379 -5.19 -1.61 -21.16
CA SER A 379 -4.42 -2.68 -20.54
C SER A 379 -3.03 -2.73 -21.17
N ILE A 380 -2.00 -3.10 -20.42
CA ILE A 380 -0.66 -3.36 -20.98
C ILE A 380 -0.73 -4.56 -21.93
N ARG A 381 -1.22 -5.72 -21.47
CA ARG A 381 -1.24 -6.97 -22.25
C ARG A 381 -2.07 -6.86 -23.53
N TYR A 382 -3.26 -6.27 -23.42
CA TYR A 382 -4.27 -6.26 -24.48
C TYR A 382 -4.36 -4.93 -25.24
N GLY A 383 -3.63 -3.90 -24.81
CA GLY A 383 -3.71 -2.57 -25.40
C GLY A 383 -5.05 -1.87 -25.12
N PHE A 384 -5.48 -1.09 -26.11
CA PHE A 384 -6.65 -0.22 -26.01
C PHE A 384 -7.89 -0.88 -26.62
N ARG A 385 -8.99 -0.96 -25.85
CA ARG A 385 -10.23 -1.66 -26.20
C ARG A 385 -11.43 -0.70 -26.24
N PRO A 386 -11.78 -0.11 -27.41
CA PRO A 386 -12.83 0.90 -27.52
C PRO A 386 -14.21 0.51 -26.95
N GLY A 387 -14.59 -0.77 -26.99
CA GLY A 387 -15.87 -1.27 -26.49
C GLY A 387 -15.97 -1.40 -24.96
N HIS A 388 -14.88 -1.18 -24.21
CA HIS A 388 -14.86 -1.27 -22.74
C HIS A 388 -14.70 0.09 -22.04
N ARG A 389 -14.69 1.20 -22.78
CA ARG A 389 -14.60 2.55 -22.20
C ARG A 389 -15.84 2.87 -21.38
N ASN A 390 -15.68 3.54 -20.24
CA ASN A 390 -16.79 4.09 -19.46
C ASN A 390 -16.29 5.30 -18.64
N ALA A 391 -16.94 6.45 -18.83
CA ALA A 391 -16.62 7.68 -18.09
C ALA A 391 -16.81 7.52 -16.57
N TRP A 392 -17.76 6.69 -16.12
CA TRP A 392 -17.98 6.45 -14.69
C TRP A 392 -16.80 5.77 -13.99
N TRP A 393 -16.14 4.82 -14.66
CA TRP A 393 -14.93 4.20 -14.11
C TRP A 393 -13.74 5.18 -14.06
N ALA A 394 -13.65 6.14 -14.99
CA ALA A 394 -12.65 7.20 -14.94
C ALA A 394 -12.95 8.21 -13.82
N ALA A 395 -14.20 8.70 -13.72
CA ALA A 395 -14.63 9.61 -12.66
C ALA A 395 -14.43 9.02 -11.26
N LEU A 396 -14.75 7.72 -11.07
CA LEU A 396 -14.46 7.02 -9.82
C LEU A 396 -12.96 6.89 -9.55
N GLY A 397 -12.14 6.70 -10.60
CA GLY A 397 -10.67 6.70 -10.48
C GLY A 397 -10.11 8.05 -10.05
N TRP A 398 -10.63 9.15 -10.59
CA TRP A 398 -10.27 10.51 -10.14
C TRP A 398 -10.75 10.80 -8.71
N LEU A 399 -11.95 10.34 -8.32
CA LEU A 399 -12.44 10.47 -6.93
C LEU A 399 -11.55 9.72 -5.94
N VAL A 400 -11.13 8.49 -6.26
CA VAL A 400 -10.18 7.72 -5.44
C VAL A 400 -8.79 8.39 -5.42
N ALA A 401 -8.39 9.07 -6.50
CA ALA A 401 -7.14 9.84 -6.51
C ALA A 401 -7.21 11.10 -5.63
N ILE A 402 -8.33 11.83 -5.64
CA ILE A 402 -8.58 12.98 -4.75
C ILE A 402 -8.56 12.53 -3.28
N TRP A 403 -9.21 11.41 -2.97
CA TRP A 403 -9.17 10.82 -1.63
C TRP A 403 -7.74 10.49 -1.18
N GLN A 404 -6.94 9.88 -2.05
CA GLN A 404 -5.53 9.55 -1.75
C GLN A 404 -4.67 10.78 -1.46
N ILE A 405 -4.85 11.90 -2.18
CA ILE A 405 -4.14 13.16 -1.88
C ILE A 405 -4.67 13.78 -0.58
N SER A 406 -5.96 13.64 -0.26
CA SER A 406 -6.52 14.12 1.01
C SER A 406 -6.06 13.36 2.25
N LEU A 407 -5.33 12.25 2.12
CA LEU A 407 -4.66 11.62 3.26
C LEU A 407 -3.38 12.35 3.66
N GLY A 408 -2.68 12.97 2.70
CA GLY A 408 -1.37 13.54 2.96
C GLY A 408 -0.53 13.78 1.70
N PHE A 409 0.47 14.64 1.84
CA PHE A 409 1.37 15.02 0.77
C PHE A 409 2.60 14.11 0.67
N SER A 410 3.00 13.40 1.74
CA SER A 410 4.09 12.41 1.76
C SER A 410 4.00 11.41 0.59
N LEU A 411 2.80 10.86 0.37
CA LEU A 411 2.49 10.04 -0.81
C LEU A 411 1.69 10.78 -1.89
N GLY A 412 0.97 11.84 -1.53
CA GLY A 412 0.13 12.61 -2.45
C GLY A 412 0.89 13.32 -3.57
N VAL A 413 2.05 13.94 -3.27
CA VAL A 413 2.84 14.66 -4.29
C VAL A 413 3.50 13.71 -5.29
N PRO A 414 4.21 12.64 -4.89
CA PRO A 414 4.74 11.65 -5.84
C PRO A 414 3.65 11.04 -6.74
N PHE A 415 2.46 10.79 -6.19
CA PHE A 415 1.32 10.28 -6.96
C PHE A 415 0.75 11.33 -7.94
N ALA A 416 0.64 12.59 -7.53
CA ALA A 416 0.26 13.69 -8.42
C ALA A 416 1.24 13.85 -9.59
N TYR A 417 2.54 13.74 -9.34
CA TYR A 417 3.57 13.74 -10.40
C TYR A 417 3.42 12.55 -11.36
N VAL A 418 3.13 11.34 -10.87
CA VAL A 418 2.87 10.17 -11.72
C VAL A 418 1.61 10.36 -12.58
N LEU A 419 0.51 10.88 -12.02
CA LEU A 419 -0.69 11.21 -12.79
C LEU A 419 -0.42 12.30 -13.83
N GLY A 420 0.28 13.37 -13.45
CA GLY A 420 0.69 14.46 -14.35
C GLY A 420 1.54 13.95 -15.51
N ALA A 421 2.52 13.09 -15.24
CA ALA A 421 3.35 12.45 -16.27
C ALA A 421 2.54 11.54 -17.21
N ILE A 422 1.55 10.80 -16.70
CA ILE A 422 0.62 10.00 -17.52
C ILE A 422 -0.24 10.90 -18.41
N VAL A 423 -0.81 11.98 -17.87
CA VAL A 423 -1.62 12.95 -18.63
C VAL A 423 -0.78 13.62 -19.72
N LEU A 424 0.42 14.13 -19.38
CA LEU A 424 1.35 14.74 -20.33
C LEU A 424 1.77 13.75 -21.43
N PHE A 425 2.09 12.51 -21.06
CA PHE A 425 2.42 11.45 -22.03
C PHE A 425 1.24 11.17 -22.97
N LEU A 426 -0.01 11.14 -22.49
CA LEU A 426 -1.18 10.97 -23.33
C LEU A 426 -1.41 12.18 -24.25
N LEU A 427 -1.29 13.41 -23.73
CA LEU A 427 -1.40 14.65 -24.49
C LEU A 427 -0.37 14.75 -25.62
N VAL A 428 0.84 14.23 -25.44
CA VAL A 428 1.89 14.22 -26.48
C VAL A 428 1.79 12.99 -27.41
N ALA A 429 1.63 11.79 -26.86
CA ALA A 429 1.67 10.55 -27.64
C ALA A 429 0.42 10.34 -28.53
N VAL A 430 -0.75 10.84 -28.14
CA VAL A 430 -1.97 10.72 -28.96
C VAL A 430 -1.90 11.53 -30.26
N PRO A 431 -1.61 12.85 -30.27
CA PRO A 431 -1.49 13.61 -31.52
C PRO A 431 -0.30 13.13 -32.37
N ILE A 432 0.84 12.78 -31.78
CA ILE A 432 1.96 12.19 -32.54
C ILE A 432 1.53 10.88 -33.24
N ARG A 433 0.82 9.99 -32.55
CA ARG A 433 0.29 8.76 -33.17
C ARG A 433 -0.72 9.06 -34.28
N ARG A 434 -1.63 10.03 -34.09
CA ARG A 434 -2.57 10.46 -35.14
C ARG A 434 -1.84 11.04 -36.36
N LEU A 435 -0.84 11.89 -36.15
CA LEU A 435 -0.02 12.47 -37.22
C LEU A 435 0.77 11.40 -37.99
N LEU A 436 1.35 10.42 -37.29
CA LEU A 436 2.05 9.29 -37.92
C LEU A 436 1.08 8.36 -38.66
N GLN A 437 -0.13 8.13 -38.16
CA GLN A 437 -1.18 7.39 -38.87
C GLN A 437 -1.60 8.13 -40.14
N TRP A 438 -1.92 9.43 -40.04
CA TRP A 438 -2.28 10.27 -41.19
C TRP A 438 -1.15 10.34 -42.24
N ARG A 439 0.12 10.52 -41.83
CA ARG A 439 1.28 10.46 -42.73
C ARG A 439 1.42 9.09 -43.41
N ARG A 440 1.16 7.99 -42.70
CA ARG A 440 1.16 6.63 -43.27
C ARG A 440 0.00 6.40 -44.24
N GLU A 441 -1.20 6.90 -43.94
CA GLU A 441 -2.34 6.82 -44.85
C GLU A 441 -2.14 7.68 -46.10
N LYS A 442 -1.61 8.90 -45.97
CA LYS A 442 -1.24 9.75 -47.10
C LYS A 442 -0.17 9.06 -47.97
N ARG A 443 0.86 8.44 -47.36
CA ARG A 443 1.85 7.61 -48.10
C ARG A 443 1.27 6.34 -48.72
N ARG A 444 0.25 5.70 -48.13
CA ARG A 444 -0.43 4.55 -48.77
C ARG A 444 -1.30 4.98 -49.96
N LYS A 445 -1.95 6.14 -49.90
CA LYS A 445 -2.74 6.72 -51.00
C LYS A 445 -1.87 7.29 -52.12
N ALA A 446 -0.71 7.84 -51.80
CA ALA A 446 0.25 8.41 -52.75
C ALA A 446 1.25 7.38 -53.33
N ARG A 447 1.09 6.08 -53.03
CA ARG A 447 1.87 5.00 -53.65
C ARG A 447 1.06 4.47 -54.84
N PRO A 448 1.49 4.66 -56.09
CA PRO A 448 0.74 4.20 -57.25
C PRO A 448 0.55 2.68 -57.24
N SER A 449 -0.57 2.22 -57.80
CA SER A 449 -0.91 0.81 -57.94
C SER A 449 0.03 0.10 -58.92
N LYS A 450 1.09 -0.53 -58.41
CA LYS A 450 1.99 -1.40 -59.19
C LYS A 450 1.34 -2.74 -59.60
N ALA A 451 0.06 -2.68 -59.99
CA ALA A 451 -0.77 -3.77 -60.48
C ALA A 451 -1.33 -3.50 -61.90
N GLU A 452 -1.12 -2.29 -62.43
CA GLU A 452 -1.64 -1.85 -63.74
C GLU A 452 -0.52 -1.68 -64.80
N ALA A 453 0.74 -1.94 -64.41
CA ALA A 453 1.92 -1.91 -65.27
C ALA A 453 2.47 -3.33 -65.57
N ALA A 454 1.57 -4.30 -65.73
CA ALA A 454 1.88 -5.72 -65.95
C ALA A 454 0.94 -6.35 -67.00
N LYS A 455 0.55 -5.57 -68.01
CA LYS A 455 -0.41 -5.97 -69.06
C LYS A 455 -0.02 -5.57 -70.49
N THR A 456 1.26 -5.31 -70.75
CA THR A 456 1.84 -5.13 -72.09
C THR A 456 3.31 -5.56 -72.13
N GLU A 457 3.57 -6.86 -72.17
CA GLU A 457 4.81 -7.42 -72.73
C GLU A 457 4.44 -8.57 -73.69
N PRO A 458 5.00 -8.63 -74.90
CA PRO A 458 4.71 -9.70 -75.86
C PRO A 458 5.44 -11.00 -75.49
N ALA A 459 4.90 -12.13 -75.96
CA ALA A 459 5.43 -13.45 -75.62
C ALA A 459 6.85 -13.68 -76.17
N LYS A 460 7.71 -14.27 -75.32
CA LYS A 460 8.87 -15.07 -75.74
C LYS A 460 8.79 -16.45 -75.10
N THR A 461 9.00 -17.48 -75.91
CA THR A 461 9.04 -18.88 -75.50
C THR A 461 10.48 -19.31 -75.19
N GLU A 462 10.69 -19.99 -74.07
CA GLU A 462 11.87 -20.85 -73.87
C GLU A 462 11.43 -22.23 -73.32
N PRO A 463 12.18 -23.31 -73.63
CA PRO A 463 11.77 -24.68 -73.35
C PRO A 463 12.12 -25.15 -71.93
N ALA A 464 11.55 -26.29 -71.53
CA ALA A 464 11.76 -26.90 -70.22
C ALA A 464 13.18 -27.46 -70.00
N LYS A 465 13.62 -27.47 -68.74
CA LYS A 465 14.72 -28.32 -68.24
C LYS A 465 14.34 -28.93 -66.89
N THR A 466 14.83 -30.14 -66.65
CA THR A 466 14.50 -30.99 -65.49
C THR A 466 15.45 -30.79 -64.30
N GLU A 467 15.04 -31.25 -63.12
CA GLU A 467 15.91 -31.40 -61.94
C GLU A 467 17.07 -32.41 -62.20
N PRO A 468 18.08 -32.45 -61.32
CA PRO A 468 17.98 -33.47 -60.26
C PRO A 468 18.38 -33.03 -58.84
N ALA A 469 17.98 -33.90 -57.91
CA ALA A 469 18.13 -33.96 -56.45
C ALA A 469 19.37 -33.37 -55.75
N LYS A 470 19.19 -33.10 -54.44
CA LYS A 470 20.26 -32.97 -53.43
C LYS A 470 20.44 -34.26 -52.61
N THR A 471 21.65 -34.50 -52.14
CA THR A 471 22.00 -35.47 -51.09
C THR A 471 22.93 -34.83 -50.03
N GLU A 472 23.02 -35.46 -48.86
CA GLU A 472 23.77 -34.96 -47.68
C GLU A 472 25.24 -35.39 -47.66
N PRO A 473 26.05 -34.81 -46.76
CA PRO A 473 27.00 -35.62 -45.99
C PRO A 473 26.94 -35.38 -44.46
N ALA A 474 27.54 -36.29 -43.69
CA ALA A 474 27.50 -36.33 -42.22
C ALA A 474 28.86 -36.02 -41.53
N LYS A 475 28.93 -36.24 -40.20
CA LYS A 475 30.11 -36.04 -39.30
C LYS A 475 31.23 -37.11 -39.54
N THR A 476 32.45 -37.08 -38.98
CA THR A 476 32.92 -36.67 -37.62
C THR A 476 34.47 -36.45 -37.53
N GLU A 477 34.96 -36.06 -36.34
CA GLU A 477 36.33 -35.81 -35.80
C GLU A 477 37.38 -36.97 -35.92
N PRO A 478 38.70 -36.86 -35.55
CA PRO A 478 39.34 -36.02 -34.48
C PRO A 478 40.73 -35.37 -34.80
N ALA A 479 41.54 -35.02 -33.77
CA ALA A 479 42.61 -34.00 -33.80
C ALA A 479 43.93 -34.36 -33.04
N LYS A 480 45.01 -33.55 -33.19
CA LYS A 480 46.10 -33.37 -32.19
C LYS A 480 47.02 -32.13 -32.39
N THR A 481 47.73 -31.84 -31.29
CA THR A 481 48.83 -30.90 -30.90
C THR A 481 50.02 -30.74 -31.87
N GLU A 482 51.00 -29.81 -31.74
CA GLU A 482 51.53 -28.96 -30.63
C GLU A 482 52.22 -27.65 -31.18
N PRO A 483 52.76 -26.69 -30.37
CA PRO A 483 53.29 -25.38 -30.80
C PRO A 483 54.83 -25.21 -30.66
N ASP A 484 55.42 -24.05 -31.03
CA ASP A 484 56.69 -23.59 -30.42
C ASP A 484 57.04 -22.06 -30.52
N GLU A 485 57.86 -21.64 -29.54
CA GLU A 485 58.82 -20.50 -29.35
C GLU A 485 58.62 -18.98 -29.73
N ALA A 486 59.08 -18.16 -28.75
CA ALA A 486 59.95 -16.95 -28.85
C ALA A 486 59.43 -15.47 -28.74
N GLU A 487 60.27 -14.65 -28.10
CA GLU A 487 60.15 -13.24 -27.64
C GLU A 487 61.17 -12.30 -28.36
N PRO A 488 61.45 -11.03 -27.95
CA PRO A 488 60.57 -9.88 -27.61
C PRO A 488 60.94 -8.57 -28.36
N GLY A 489 60.16 -7.47 -28.23
CA GLY A 489 60.44 -6.17 -28.89
C GLY A 489 59.99 -4.92 -28.11
N ARG A 490 60.95 -4.06 -27.72
CA ARG A 490 60.87 -2.94 -26.75
C ARG A 490 60.42 -1.58 -27.36
N THR A 491 60.03 -0.62 -26.50
CA THR A 491 60.07 0.88 -26.69
C THR A 491 59.20 1.53 -27.80
N GLU A 492 58.89 2.85 -27.82
CA GLU A 492 58.65 3.89 -26.78
C GLU A 492 57.95 5.12 -27.46
N ALA A 493 57.84 6.27 -26.79
CA ALA A 493 56.83 7.31 -27.00
C ALA A 493 57.06 8.36 -28.12
N ALA A 494 55.97 8.65 -28.84
CA ALA A 494 55.43 9.99 -29.13
C ALA A 494 56.16 10.99 -30.07
N LYS A 495 55.47 12.15 -30.24
CA LYS A 495 55.88 13.46 -30.80
C LYS A 495 55.72 13.71 -32.31
N ALA A 496 55.10 14.86 -32.61
CA ALA A 496 55.15 15.63 -33.87
C ALA A 496 56.27 16.72 -33.75
N PRO A 497 56.56 17.65 -34.70
CA PRO A 497 55.76 18.06 -35.88
C PRO A 497 56.53 18.50 -37.17
N ALA A 498 55.77 19.09 -38.10
CA ALA A 498 56.11 20.20 -39.02
C ALA A 498 56.79 19.95 -40.41
N GLY A 499 56.35 20.76 -41.39
CA GLY A 499 56.90 20.89 -42.76
C GLY A 499 56.11 20.14 -43.85
N LYS A 500 55.86 20.67 -45.05
CA LYS A 500 56.11 22.03 -45.59
C LYS A 500 55.24 22.30 -46.85
N THR A 501 54.87 23.58 -47.07
CA THR A 501 54.56 24.26 -48.36
C THR A 501 53.56 23.69 -49.38
N GLU A 502 52.40 24.37 -49.44
CA GLU A 502 51.72 25.00 -50.61
C GLU A 502 52.57 25.28 -51.89
N PRO A 503 51.96 25.48 -53.08
CA PRO A 503 51.10 26.65 -53.39
C PRO A 503 49.83 26.36 -54.25
N ALA A 504 49.02 27.34 -54.70
CA ALA A 504 48.41 28.54 -54.08
C ALA A 504 47.75 29.41 -55.19
N GLN A 505 46.47 29.79 -55.04
CA GLN A 505 45.72 30.82 -55.79
C GLN A 505 44.29 30.89 -55.23
N SER A 506 43.62 32.02 -55.02
CA SER A 506 43.99 33.44 -54.86
C SER A 506 42.76 34.14 -54.24
N ALA A 507 42.79 34.73 -53.04
CA ALA A 507 43.45 35.99 -52.62
C ALA A 507 42.56 37.24 -52.87
N PRO A 508 42.59 38.29 -52.00
CA PRO A 508 41.36 38.98 -51.57
C PRO A 508 41.40 40.52 -51.73
N ASP A 509 41.37 41.28 -50.60
CA ASP A 509 41.44 42.75 -50.43
C ASP A 509 40.14 43.56 -50.65
N LYS A 510 39.90 44.73 -50.02
CA LYS A 510 40.49 45.38 -48.80
C LYS A 510 39.48 46.37 -48.17
N ALA A 511 39.88 47.02 -47.08
CA ALA A 511 39.10 48.08 -46.40
C ALA A 511 39.56 49.51 -46.78
N GLN A 512 38.83 50.51 -46.24
CA GLN A 512 39.21 51.90 -45.89
C GLN A 512 38.72 53.11 -46.72
N ILE A 513 38.25 54.12 -45.95
CA ILE A 513 38.39 55.60 -46.09
C ILE A 513 37.35 56.44 -46.87
N ASN A 514 36.46 57.07 -46.06
CA ASN A 514 36.05 58.49 -45.95
C ASN A 514 35.37 59.31 -47.09
N ASN A 515 34.26 59.96 -46.71
CA ASN A 515 33.77 61.34 -46.98
C ASN A 515 33.50 61.77 -48.46
N ALA A 516 32.59 62.70 -48.80
CA ALA A 516 32.03 63.83 -48.04
C ALA A 516 30.56 64.24 -48.42
N GLU A 517 30.19 65.48 -48.08
CA GLU A 517 28.87 66.09 -47.83
C GLU A 517 27.77 66.19 -48.93
N VAL A 518 26.51 66.05 -48.45
CA VAL A 518 25.32 66.93 -48.59
C VAL A 518 24.94 67.56 -49.96
N ILE A 519 23.68 67.28 -50.38
CA ILE A 519 22.65 68.28 -50.80
C ILE A 519 21.26 67.63 -50.83
N LYS A 520 20.18 68.43 -50.72
CA LYS A 520 18.76 68.02 -50.70
C LYS A 520 17.98 68.84 -51.75
N PRO A 521 16.91 68.32 -52.40
CA PRO A 521 15.58 68.93 -52.16
C PRO A 521 14.36 67.98 -52.33
N GLU A 522 13.15 68.50 -52.05
CA GLU A 522 11.85 67.97 -52.52
C GLU A 522 11.47 68.59 -53.88
N PRO A 523 10.38 68.15 -54.55
CA PRO A 523 9.12 68.93 -54.43
C PRO A 523 7.79 68.17 -54.67
N GLY A 524 6.65 68.81 -54.36
CA GLY A 524 5.38 68.61 -55.09
C GLY A 524 4.12 68.27 -54.25
N LYS A 525 3.05 69.07 -54.35
CA LYS A 525 1.75 68.87 -53.67
C LYS A 525 0.56 68.67 -54.63
N LYS A 526 -0.36 67.81 -54.20
CA LYS A 526 -1.84 67.85 -54.38
C LYS A 526 -2.47 67.01 -53.24
N GLU A 527 -3.63 67.32 -52.65
CA GLU A 527 -4.48 68.53 -52.69
C GLU A 527 -5.34 68.59 -51.39
N GLU A 528 -6.58 69.11 -51.46
CA GLU A 528 -7.63 69.15 -50.40
C GLU A 528 -9.01 68.96 -51.08
N PRO A 529 -10.17 68.90 -50.39
CA PRO A 529 -10.46 69.05 -48.93
C PRO A 529 -11.15 67.79 -48.32
N ASN A 530 -11.67 67.70 -47.09
CA ASN A 530 -11.93 68.57 -45.91
C ASN A 530 -11.69 67.68 -44.64
N LYS A 531 -11.12 68.09 -43.49
CA LYS A 531 -11.57 69.06 -42.45
C LYS A 531 -12.95 68.72 -41.81
N LYS A 532 -13.16 68.79 -40.48
CA LYS A 532 -12.26 69.03 -39.32
C LYS A 532 -13.00 68.76 -37.97
N GLU A 533 -12.21 68.58 -36.89
CA GLU A 533 -12.46 68.99 -35.48
C GLU A 533 -13.61 68.42 -34.58
N GLU A 534 -13.21 68.08 -33.33
CA GLU A 534 -14.02 67.97 -32.10
C GLU A 534 -14.23 69.38 -31.45
N PRO A 535 -14.73 69.56 -30.19
CA PRO A 535 -15.71 68.82 -29.37
C PRO A 535 -16.84 69.73 -28.78
N SER A 536 -17.90 69.16 -28.16
CA SER A 536 -18.63 69.83 -27.05
C SER A 536 -19.49 68.87 -26.18
N LYS A 537 -19.97 69.36 -25.01
CA LYS A 537 -20.64 68.63 -23.91
C LYS A 537 -22.17 68.89 -23.80
N LYS A 538 -22.83 68.18 -22.86
CA LYS A 538 -24.14 68.49 -22.18
C LYS A 538 -25.42 68.26 -23.04
N GLU A 539 -26.66 68.06 -22.54
CA GLU A 539 -27.30 67.57 -21.27
C GLU A 539 -28.83 67.37 -21.55
N ALA A 540 -29.70 66.80 -20.72
CA ALA A 540 -29.57 66.10 -19.43
C ALA A 540 -30.01 64.61 -19.58
N ALA A 541 -30.98 63.95 -18.93
CA ALA A 541 -31.91 64.13 -17.78
C ALA A 541 -32.16 62.71 -17.20
N GLU A 542 -32.18 62.41 -15.90
CA GLU A 542 -33.10 62.74 -14.77
C GLU A 542 -34.32 61.79 -14.59
N LYS A 543 -34.72 61.60 -13.32
CA LYS A 543 -35.68 60.64 -12.73
C LYS A 543 -37.11 61.25 -12.65
N PRO A 544 -38.23 60.54 -12.30
CA PRO A 544 -38.34 59.64 -11.13
C PRO A 544 -39.36 58.45 -11.26
N ALA A 545 -39.92 58.02 -10.12
CA ALA A 545 -40.85 56.91 -9.88
C ALA A 545 -42.30 57.22 -10.38
N ASP A 546 -43.35 56.38 -10.25
CA ASP A 546 -43.71 55.43 -9.17
C ASP A 546 -44.81 54.42 -9.63
N LYS A 547 -45.10 53.38 -8.80
CA LYS A 547 -46.37 52.59 -8.60
C LYS A 547 -47.45 52.46 -9.74
N LYS A 548 -48.20 51.35 -9.94
CA LYS A 548 -48.75 50.33 -9.02
C LYS A 548 -49.50 49.15 -9.73
N ASP A 549 -49.74 48.06 -8.99
CA ASP A 549 -50.86 47.07 -9.00
C ASP A 549 -51.46 46.44 -10.28
N ALA A 550 -51.29 45.11 -10.42
CA ALA A 550 -52.34 44.05 -10.50
C ALA A 550 -51.64 42.68 -10.77
N ALA A 551 -51.46 41.72 -9.85
CA ALA A 551 -52.36 40.99 -8.94
C ALA A 551 -52.97 39.70 -9.55
N GLU A 552 -52.40 38.54 -9.22
CA GLU A 552 -53.20 37.34 -8.88
C GLU A 552 -52.46 36.37 -7.93
N THR A 553 -53.17 36.00 -6.86
CA THR A 553 -53.09 34.84 -5.95
C THR A 553 -51.80 34.00 -5.78
N LYS A 554 -51.33 33.96 -4.52
CA LYS A 554 -50.77 32.75 -3.86
C LYS A 554 -51.91 31.70 -3.62
N ASP A 555 -51.74 30.48 -3.07
CA ASP A 555 -51.07 30.14 -1.79
C ASP A 555 -50.88 28.64 -1.52
N THR A 556 -50.05 28.35 -0.50
CA THR A 556 -49.92 27.12 0.36
C THR A 556 -50.25 25.73 -0.23
N ALA A 557 -49.30 24.78 -0.31
CA ALA A 557 -48.85 23.86 0.78
C ALA A 557 -49.86 22.71 1.07
N GLU A 558 -49.54 21.55 1.66
CA GLU A 558 -48.30 20.98 2.25
C GLU A 558 -48.40 19.42 2.21
N LYS A 559 -47.29 18.68 2.41
CA LYS A 559 -47.29 17.24 2.83
C LYS A 559 -47.97 16.22 1.86
N GLN A 560 -47.95 14.89 2.07
CA GLN A 560 -46.85 13.97 2.47
C GLN A 560 -47.10 12.57 1.83
N ASP A 561 -46.06 11.72 1.84
CA ASP A 561 -46.08 10.26 2.05
C ASP A 561 -46.76 9.22 1.10
N THR A 562 -45.95 8.18 0.82
CA THR A 562 -46.26 6.73 0.73
C THR A 562 -47.13 6.12 -0.39
N ALA A 563 -46.43 5.41 -1.28
CA ALA A 563 -46.45 3.94 -1.46
C ALA A 563 -47.70 3.16 -1.94
N GLY A 564 -47.43 2.21 -2.87
CA GLY A 564 -48.24 1.02 -3.17
C GLY A 564 -49.39 1.21 -4.18
N GLU A 565 -50.02 0.16 -4.73
CA GLU A 565 -49.52 -1.15 -5.18
C GLU A 565 -50.55 -1.78 -6.17
N ALA A 566 -50.06 -2.59 -7.13
CA ALA A 566 -50.75 -3.65 -7.89
C ALA A 566 -52.12 -3.44 -8.61
N ALA A 567 -52.06 -3.62 -9.94
CA ALA A 567 -52.83 -4.58 -10.76
C ALA A 567 -54.32 -4.32 -11.13
N GLY A 568 -54.65 -4.66 -12.39
CA GLY A 568 -56.04 -4.73 -12.85
C GLY A 568 -56.25 -5.17 -14.32
N LYS A 569 -56.40 -6.48 -14.57
CA LYS A 569 -57.03 -7.14 -15.76
C LYS A 569 -56.32 -6.91 -17.13
N LYS A 570 -56.06 -7.93 -17.97
CA LYS A 570 -56.92 -8.87 -18.72
C LYS A 570 -57.77 -8.19 -19.83
N SER A 571 -57.94 -8.72 -21.04
CA SER A 571 -57.18 -9.70 -21.89
C SER A 571 -58.04 -10.04 -23.12
N ASP A 572 -57.52 -10.06 -24.36
CA ASP A 572 -58.15 -10.85 -25.45
C ASP A 572 -57.25 -11.09 -26.70
N LYS A 573 -57.79 -11.86 -27.67
CA LYS A 573 -57.19 -12.47 -28.89
C LYS A 573 -58.05 -12.15 -30.14
N PRO A 574 -57.73 -12.57 -31.40
CA PRO A 574 -56.45 -12.89 -32.07
C PRO A 574 -56.32 -12.31 -33.52
N GLU A 575 -55.31 -12.79 -34.25
CA GLU A 575 -55.29 -13.14 -35.71
C GLU A 575 -54.69 -12.27 -36.84
N LYS A 576 -54.05 -13.01 -37.76
CA LYS A 576 -53.64 -12.82 -39.18
C LYS A 576 -53.52 -11.41 -39.79
N ALA A 577 -52.32 -11.12 -40.31
CA ALA A 577 -52.11 -11.03 -41.77
C ALA A 577 -50.61 -11.13 -42.15
N GLU A 578 -50.27 -11.96 -43.14
CA GLU A 578 -48.92 -12.08 -43.70
C GLU A 578 -48.86 -11.41 -45.09
N LYS A 579 -47.87 -10.52 -45.32
CA LYS A 579 -47.51 -10.03 -46.67
C LYS A 579 -45.99 -9.86 -46.82
N ALA A 580 -45.47 -10.37 -47.93
CA ALA A 580 -44.04 -10.52 -48.19
C ALA A 580 -43.27 -9.19 -48.33
N LYS A 581 -41.97 -9.22 -48.00
CA LYS A 581 -41.06 -8.07 -48.09
C LYS A 581 -39.82 -8.43 -48.92
N LYS A 582 -39.58 -7.68 -50.01
CA LYS A 582 -38.45 -7.91 -50.94
C LYS A 582 -37.09 -7.80 -50.24
N PRO A 583 -36.06 -8.57 -50.64
CA PRO A 583 -34.72 -8.48 -50.05
C PRO A 583 -34.09 -7.12 -50.31
N GLY A 584 -33.72 -6.41 -49.24
CA GLY A 584 -33.07 -5.10 -49.32
C GLY A 584 -31.58 -5.19 -49.66
N LYS A 585 -31.07 -4.25 -50.46
CA LYS A 585 -29.64 -4.13 -50.79
C LYS A 585 -28.77 -4.12 -49.51
N PRO A 586 -27.57 -4.74 -49.51
CA PRO A 586 -26.68 -4.73 -48.36
C PRO A 586 -26.30 -3.30 -47.98
N ARG A 587 -26.61 -2.89 -46.75
CA ARG A 587 -26.23 -1.58 -46.20
C ARG A 587 -24.70 -1.51 -46.15
N LYS A 588 -24.11 -0.52 -46.84
CA LYS A 588 -22.67 -0.20 -46.69
C LYS A 588 -22.36 -0.02 -45.20
N PRO A 589 -21.27 -0.61 -44.67
CA PRO A 589 -20.94 -0.49 -43.25
C PRO A 589 -20.71 0.98 -42.90
N ARG A 590 -21.45 1.49 -41.91
CA ARG A 590 -21.37 2.88 -41.45
C ARG A 590 -19.96 3.11 -40.91
N ARG A 591 -19.15 3.90 -41.61
CA ARG A 591 -17.80 4.30 -41.18
C ARG A 591 -17.89 5.30 -40.04
N GLU A 592 -18.29 4.82 -38.86
CA GLU A 592 -18.20 5.59 -37.63
C GLU A 592 -16.73 5.77 -37.26
N SER A 593 -16.17 6.92 -37.62
CA SER A 593 -14.89 7.41 -37.11
C SER A 593 -15.04 7.81 -35.64
N ARG A 594 -15.35 6.84 -34.77
CA ARG A 594 -15.52 7.05 -33.32
C ARG A 594 -14.24 7.66 -32.77
N ALA A 595 -14.37 8.83 -32.15
CA ALA A 595 -13.26 9.55 -31.55
C ALA A 595 -12.51 8.67 -30.53
N VAL A 596 -11.20 8.92 -30.39
CA VAL A 596 -10.32 8.08 -29.56
C VAL A 596 -10.72 8.16 -28.08
N LEU A 597 -11.19 9.31 -27.61
CA LEU A 597 -12.03 9.41 -26.41
C LEU A 597 -13.42 9.90 -26.83
N GLY A 598 -14.47 9.51 -26.12
CA GLY A 598 -15.81 10.10 -26.28
C GLY A 598 -15.97 11.31 -25.37
N TRP A 599 -16.88 12.23 -25.71
CA TRP A 599 -17.10 13.47 -24.95
C TRP A 599 -17.30 13.26 -23.43
N PRO A 600 -18.11 12.28 -22.95
CA PRO A 600 -18.27 12.07 -21.50
C PRO A 600 -16.99 11.64 -20.78
N LEU A 601 -16.06 10.95 -21.47
CA LEU A 601 -14.78 10.55 -20.90
C LEU A 601 -13.83 11.76 -20.84
N LEU A 602 -13.74 12.55 -21.91
CA LEU A 602 -12.98 13.81 -21.92
C LEU A 602 -13.44 14.78 -20.82
N LEU A 603 -14.76 14.88 -20.60
CA LEU A 603 -15.31 15.71 -19.53
C LEU A 603 -14.99 15.15 -18.15
N ALA A 604 -15.07 13.83 -17.95
CA ALA A 604 -14.68 13.18 -16.69
C ALA A 604 -13.19 13.35 -16.37
N ASP A 605 -12.32 13.31 -17.39
CA ASP A 605 -10.88 13.52 -17.20
C ASP A 605 -10.52 14.99 -16.98
N PHE A 606 -11.18 15.92 -17.69
CA PHE A 606 -11.00 17.37 -17.48
C PHE A 606 -11.44 17.79 -16.07
N LEU A 607 -12.65 17.39 -15.64
CA LEU A 607 -13.14 17.64 -14.30
C LEU A 607 -12.31 16.91 -13.24
N GLY A 608 -11.86 15.69 -13.53
CA GLY A 608 -10.99 14.91 -12.64
C GLY A 608 -9.66 15.60 -12.35
N VAL A 609 -8.97 16.08 -13.39
CA VAL A 609 -7.74 16.88 -13.24
C VAL A 609 -8.01 18.21 -12.53
N LEU A 610 -9.11 18.91 -12.89
CA LEU A 610 -9.48 20.20 -12.30
C LEU A 610 -9.77 20.08 -10.80
N PHE A 611 -10.54 19.07 -10.37
CA PHE A 611 -10.81 18.82 -8.96
C PHE A 611 -9.59 18.30 -8.21
N LEU A 612 -8.75 17.45 -8.82
CA LEU A 612 -7.51 16.99 -8.18
C LEU A 612 -6.54 18.16 -7.92
N ALA A 613 -6.36 19.05 -8.90
CA ALA A 613 -5.53 20.23 -8.76
C ALA A 613 -6.15 21.26 -7.79
N GLY A 614 -7.46 21.48 -7.86
CA GLY A 614 -8.17 22.42 -6.98
C GLY A 614 -8.16 21.99 -5.51
N VAL A 615 -8.49 20.72 -5.23
CA VAL A 615 -8.43 20.17 -3.86
C VAL A 615 -6.98 20.13 -3.37
N GLY A 616 -6.03 19.67 -4.19
CA GLY A 616 -4.61 19.66 -3.84
C GLY A 616 -4.08 21.06 -3.49
N ALA A 617 -4.45 22.08 -4.25
CA ALA A 617 -4.08 23.47 -3.98
C ALA A 617 -4.72 24.02 -2.70
N ILE A 618 -6.01 23.75 -2.46
CA ILE A 618 -6.71 24.17 -1.23
C ILE A 618 -6.07 23.54 0.00
N LEU A 619 -5.75 22.24 -0.06
CA LEU A 619 -5.06 21.53 1.02
C LEU A 619 -3.61 22.01 1.21
N ALA A 620 -2.94 22.47 0.16
CA ALA A 620 -1.55 22.97 0.23
C ALA A 620 -1.41 24.34 0.91
N ILE A 621 -2.44 25.19 0.92
CA ILE A 621 -2.39 26.54 1.49
C ILE A 621 -1.83 26.60 2.93
N PRO A 622 -2.35 25.83 3.92
CA PRO A 622 -1.80 25.87 5.28
C PRO A 622 -0.38 25.30 5.35
N TYR A 623 -0.06 24.24 4.60
CA TYR A 623 1.29 23.68 4.52
C TYR A 623 2.33 24.70 4.01
N LEU A 624 1.93 25.59 3.10
CA LEU A 624 2.75 26.70 2.58
C LEU A 624 2.86 27.90 3.54
N ARG A 625 2.08 27.95 4.63
CA ARG A 625 2.21 28.97 5.70
C ARG A 625 3.12 28.53 6.83
N VAL A 626 3.28 27.22 7.03
CA VAL A 626 4.23 26.68 8.01
C VAL A 626 5.64 27.14 7.63
N PRO A 627 6.40 27.79 8.52
CA PRO A 627 7.79 28.17 8.25
C PRO A 627 8.64 26.94 7.89
N ASP A 628 9.42 27.04 6.81
CA ASP A 628 10.24 25.92 6.34
C ASP A 628 11.45 25.70 7.25
N SER A 629 11.96 24.46 7.26
CA SER A 629 13.12 24.08 8.06
C SER A 629 14.42 24.57 7.41
N PRO A 630 15.27 25.36 8.09
CA PRO A 630 16.57 25.76 7.54
C PRO A 630 17.50 24.56 7.31
N THR A 631 17.29 23.46 8.04
CA THR A 631 18.04 22.20 7.90
C THR A 631 17.46 21.24 6.86
N ARG A 632 16.44 21.64 6.07
CA ARG A 632 15.79 20.78 5.06
C ARG A 632 16.78 20.06 4.13
N GLY A 633 17.81 20.76 3.66
CA GLY A 633 18.83 20.18 2.77
C GLY A 633 19.61 19.05 3.44
N THR A 634 20.07 19.28 4.67
CA THR A 634 20.77 18.28 5.50
C THR A 634 19.86 17.15 5.98
N GLU A 635 18.56 17.41 6.19
CA GLU A 635 17.56 16.37 6.50
C GLU A 635 17.37 15.42 5.31
N ILE A 636 17.20 15.96 4.08
CA ILE A 636 17.10 15.15 2.86
C ILE A 636 18.37 14.32 2.66
N ASP A 637 19.55 14.90 2.89
CA ASP A 637 20.82 14.18 2.75
C ASP A 637 20.97 13.07 3.81
N PHE A 638 20.65 13.36 5.07
CA PHE A 638 20.67 12.39 6.17
C PHE A 638 19.70 11.22 5.95
N PHE A 639 18.50 11.46 5.43
CA PHE A 639 17.51 10.40 5.15
C PHE A 639 17.67 9.75 3.76
N SER A 640 18.65 10.15 2.95
CA SER A 640 18.88 9.56 1.63
C SER A 640 19.56 8.19 1.76
N PRO A 641 18.91 7.08 1.37
CA PRO A 641 19.39 5.74 1.66
C PRO A 641 20.54 5.34 0.70
N PRO A 642 21.63 4.71 1.20
CA PRO A 642 22.68 4.18 0.35
C PRO A 642 22.18 2.99 -0.48
N LEU A 643 22.82 2.71 -1.62
CA LEU A 643 22.37 1.65 -2.55
C LEU A 643 22.16 0.26 -1.90
N GLN A 644 22.94 -0.05 -0.86
CA GLN A 644 22.84 -1.31 -0.11
C GLN A 644 21.52 -1.46 0.68
N SER A 645 20.83 -0.36 1.00
CA SER A 645 19.50 -0.37 1.66
C SER A 645 18.47 -1.22 0.93
N LEU A 646 18.56 -1.31 -0.41
CA LEU A 646 17.67 -2.13 -1.24
C LEU A 646 17.81 -3.64 -1.00
N LEU A 647 18.84 -4.07 -0.25
CA LEU A 647 19.10 -5.45 0.13
C LEU A 647 18.97 -5.68 1.66
N ILE A 648 18.87 -4.61 2.46
CA ILE A 648 18.83 -4.68 3.93
C ILE A 648 17.36 -4.67 4.40
N GLY A 649 16.98 -5.74 5.09
CA GLY A 649 15.64 -5.90 5.66
C GLY A 649 15.52 -5.26 7.05
N PRO A 650 14.34 -4.75 7.44
CA PRO A 650 14.13 -4.11 8.74
C PRO A 650 14.07 -5.12 9.90
N ALA A 651 14.05 -4.63 11.13
CA ALA A 651 14.07 -5.45 12.35
C ALA A 651 12.76 -6.23 12.54
N GLU A 652 11.66 -5.67 12.04
CA GLU A 652 10.28 -6.14 12.14
C GLU A 652 9.98 -7.34 11.22
N SER A 653 10.91 -7.75 10.36
CA SER A 653 10.78 -8.97 9.54
C SER A 653 11.19 -10.22 10.32
N ARG A 654 10.34 -11.26 10.40
CA ARG A 654 10.72 -12.53 11.07
C ARG A 654 11.89 -13.26 10.40
N ILE A 655 12.06 -13.10 9.09
CA ILE A 655 13.12 -13.78 8.33
C ILE A 655 14.39 -12.93 8.31
N TRP A 656 14.25 -11.63 8.06
CA TRP A 656 15.40 -10.75 7.82
C TRP A 656 15.82 -9.91 9.04
N GLY A 657 15.01 -9.85 10.10
CA GLY A 657 15.23 -9.04 11.30
C GLY A 657 16.55 -9.37 12.00
N ALA A 658 16.75 -10.63 12.38
CA ALA A 658 18.01 -11.10 12.96
C ALA A 658 19.14 -11.19 11.93
N ALA A 659 18.87 -11.79 10.76
CA ALA A 659 19.89 -12.04 9.73
C ALA A 659 20.56 -10.76 9.18
N HIS A 660 19.84 -9.64 9.15
CA HIS A 660 20.37 -8.34 8.72
C HIS A 660 20.70 -7.37 9.87
N ALA A 661 20.81 -7.84 11.12
CA ALA A 661 21.17 -6.96 12.24
C ALA A 661 22.48 -6.18 12.02
N THR A 662 23.58 -6.87 11.68
CA THR A 662 24.89 -6.23 11.45
C THR A 662 24.91 -5.32 10.21
N PRO A 663 24.37 -5.71 9.03
CA PRO A 663 24.19 -4.78 7.91
C PRO A 663 23.33 -3.56 8.24
N ARG A 664 22.25 -3.72 9.00
CA ARG A 664 21.32 -2.64 9.36
C ARG A 664 21.97 -1.61 10.28
N ALA A 665 22.86 -2.04 11.19
CA ALA A 665 23.66 -1.15 12.04
C ALA A 665 24.66 -0.26 11.26
N SER A 666 24.83 -0.46 9.94
CA SER A 666 25.61 0.44 9.07
C SER A 666 24.77 1.55 8.41
N LEU A 667 23.47 1.65 8.70
CA LEU A 667 22.56 2.65 8.17
C LEU A 667 22.36 3.79 9.18
N GLY A 668 22.46 5.05 8.75
CA GLY A 668 22.33 6.23 9.62
C GLY A 668 20.96 6.37 10.31
N TRP A 669 19.89 5.89 9.67
CA TRP A 669 18.58 5.77 10.30
C TRP A 669 17.84 4.50 9.85
N ALA A 670 18.08 3.39 10.55
CA ALA A 670 17.63 2.06 10.18
C ALA A 670 16.12 1.93 9.85
N ALA A 671 15.25 2.68 10.54
CA ALA A 671 13.79 2.61 10.38
C ALA A 671 13.28 3.18 9.03
N GLU A 672 13.96 4.19 8.47
CA GLU A 672 13.61 4.78 7.16
C GLU A 672 14.51 4.25 6.02
N MET A 673 15.65 3.64 6.35
CA MET A 673 16.65 3.15 5.38
C MET A 673 16.61 1.64 5.12
N SER A 674 15.79 0.83 5.78
CA SER A 674 15.73 -0.63 5.58
C SER A 674 14.81 -1.03 4.41
N LEU A 675 15.29 -0.84 3.17
CA LEU A 675 14.45 -0.80 1.97
C LEU A 675 14.37 -2.10 1.15
N LEU A 676 14.62 -3.28 1.75
CA LEU A 676 14.44 -4.58 1.08
C LEU A 676 12.99 -4.81 0.60
N PRO A 677 12.74 -4.98 -0.72
CA PRO A 677 11.42 -5.34 -1.25
C PRO A 677 11.13 -6.85 -1.25
N GLY A 678 12.12 -7.66 -0.87
CA GLY A 678 12.06 -9.12 -0.81
C GLY A 678 12.86 -9.80 -1.92
N PHE A 679 13.69 -10.78 -1.56
CA PHE A 679 14.46 -11.57 -2.51
C PHE A 679 13.58 -12.47 -3.37
N MET A 680 12.45 -12.94 -2.85
CA MET A 680 11.48 -13.69 -3.66
C MET A 680 10.83 -12.77 -4.71
N LEU A 681 10.54 -11.51 -4.36
CA LEU A 681 10.08 -10.52 -5.33
C LEU A 681 11.15 -10.21 -6.38
N TYR A 682 12.42 -10.02 -5.98
CA TYR A 682 13.53 -9.84 -6.92
C TYR A 682 13.68 -11.04 -7.88
N ALA A 683 13.66 -12.27 -7.37
CA ALA A 683 13.77 -13.49 -8.16
C ALA A 683 12.61 -13.63 -9.17
N LEU A 684 11.37 -13.37 -8.74
CA LEU A 684 10.19 -13.40 -9.62
C LEU A 684 10.21 -12.26 -10.65
N ALA A 685 10.67 -11.06 -10.28
CA ALA A 685 10.79 -9.94 -11.21
C ALA A 685 11.88 -10.19 -12.27
N LEU A 686 13.03 -10.74 -11.88
CA LEU A 686 14.11 -11.16 -12.78
C LEU A 686 13.65 -12.28 -13.73
N ALA A 687 12.97 -13.31 -13.21
CA ALA A 687 12.30 -14.30 -14.04
C ALA A 687 11.31 -13.64 -15.02
N GLY A 688 10.59 -12.59 -14.57
CA GLY A 688 9.66 -11.78 -15.37
C GLY A 688 10.31 -10.94 -16.46
N LEU A 689 11.62 -10.70 -16.42
CA LEU A 689 12.36 -10.09 -17.53
C LEU A 689 12.58 -11.09 -18.67
N LEU A 690 12.75 -12.38 -18.36
CA LEU A 690 13.04 -13.45 -19.31
C LEU A 690 11.76 -14.17 -19.79
N PHE A 691 10.98 -14.70 -18.86
CA PHE A 691 9.77 -15.49 -19.08
C PHE A 691 8.56 -14.72 -18.57
N SER A 692 7.75 -14.14 -19.48
CA SER A 692 6.63 -13.30 -19.06
C SER A 692 5.59 -13.06 -20.14
N ILE A 693 4.33 -12.91 -19.72
CA ILE A 693 3.20 -12.47 -20.56
C ILE A 693 3.35 -11.06 -21.15
N TRP A 694 4.24 -10.23 -20.60
CA TRP A 694 4.53 -8.90 -21.12
C TRP A 694 5.45 -8.97 -22.35
N ARG A 695 5.18 -8.16 -23.38
CA ARG A 695 6.03 -8.05 -24.58
C ARG A 695 7.37 -7.40 -24.21
N TRP A 696 8.45 -7.69 -24.94
CA TRP A 696 9.79 -7.15 -24.64
C TRP A 696 9.81 -5.62 -24.46
N ARG A 697 9.08 -4.87 -25.30
CA ARG A 697 8.96 -3.40 -25.19
C ARG A 697 8.32 -2.95 -23.87
N GLN A 698 7.38 -3.73 -23.36
CA GLN A 698 6.69 -3.45 -22.09
C GLN A 698 7.61 -3.76 -20.90
N ARG A 699 8.38 -4.86 -20.98
CA ARG A 699 9.44 -5.16 -20.01
C ARG A 699 10.49 -4.04 -19.99
N LEU A 700 10.93 -3.53 -21.15
CA LEU A 700 11.88 -2.42 -21.24
C LEU A 700 11.34 -1.12 -20.62
N PHE A 701 10.06 -0.77 -20.85
CA PHE A 701 9.45 0.38 -20.17
C PHE A 701 9.30 0.17 -18.65
N LEU A 702 9.04 -1.06 -18.19
CA LEU A 702 8.99 -1.38 -16.76
C LEU A 702 10.39 -1.32 -16.12
N ILE A 703 11.45 -1.80 -16.80
CA ILE A 703 12.84 -1.63 -16.36
C ILE A 703 13.23 -0.15 -16.28
N LEU A 704 12.89 0.65 -17.31
CA LEU A 704 13.21 2.07 -17.33
C LEU A 704 12.48 2.83 -16.20
N GLY A 705 11.19 2.55 -15.99
CA GLY A 705 10.45 3.09 -14.86
C GLY A 705 11.00 2.65 -13.51
N LEU A 706 11.44 1.39 -13.39
CA LEU A 706 12.04 0.83 -12.17
C LEU A 706 13.38 1.51 -11.86
N ALA A 707 14.22 1.74 -12.87
CA ALA A 707 15.47 2.46 -12.71
C ALA A 707 15.23 3.91 -12.24
N VAL A 708 14.25 4.62 -12.82
CA VAL A 708 13.85 5.96 -12.37
C VAL A 708 13.30 5.93 -10.93
N ALA A 709 12.46 4.96 -10.59
CA ALA A 709 11.91 4.82 -9.24
C ALA A 709 13.03 4.60 -8.21
N VAL A 710 13.96 3.68 -8.46
CA VAL A 710 15.14 3.43 -7.61
C VAL A 710 15.99 4.68 -7.48
N ILE A 711 16.30 5.37 -8.58
CA ILE A 711 17.09 6.62 -8.58
C ILE A 711 16.45 7.70 -7.69
N LEU A 712 15.12 7.80 -7.67
CA LEU A 712 14.41 8.73 -6.80
C LEU A 712 14.36 8.23 -5.34
N THR A 713 14.24 6.92 -5.10
CA THR A 713 14.34 6.32 -3.75
C THR A 713 15.69 6.58 -3.10
N LEU A 714 16.78 6.67 -3.87
CA LEU A 714 18.15 6.92 -3.38
C LEU A 714 18.43 8.38 -2.98
N GLY A 715 17.52 9.32 -3.27
CA GLY A 715 17.63 10.72 -2.83
C GLY A 715 18.87 11.44 -3.36
N THR A 716 19.69 11.98 -2.45
CA THR A 716 20.95 12.66 -2.77
C THR A 716 22.11 11.73 -3.08
N THR A 717 22.10 10.47 -2.58
CA THR A 717 23.21 9.52 -2.79
C THR A 717 23.49 9.19 -4.27
N PHE A 718 22.56 9.56 -5.16
CA PHE A 718 22.70 9.46 -6.61
C PHE A 718 22.85 10.85 -7.27
N PHE A 719 24.09 11.22 -7.61
CA PHE A 719 24.48 12.53 -8.20
C PHE A 719 24.01 13.75 -7.40
N ASP A 720 24.22 13.71 -6.09
CA ASP A 720 23.89 14.77 -5.12
C ASP A 720 22.39 15.17 -5.16
N GLY A 721 21.54 14.28 -5.71
CA GLY A 721 20.11 14.53 -5.98
C GLY A 721 19.84 15.61 -7.04
N ARG A 722 20.89 16.28 -7.55
CA ARG A 722 20.85 17.57 -8.27
C ARG A 722 20.03 17.56 -9.56
N TRP A 723 19.98 16.41 -10.23
CA TRP A 723 19.26 16.23 -11.51
C TRP A 723 18.13 15.21 -11.42
N THR A 724 17.77 14.80 -10.19
CA THR A 724 16.93 13.63 -9.91
C THR A 724 15.88 13.94 -8.84
N TYR A 725 16.27 13.94 -7.57
CA TYR A 725 15.35 14.14 -6.44
C TYR A 725 15.08 15.62 -6.14
N LEU A 726 16.14 16.43 -6.04
CA LEU A 726 16.04 17.83 -5.59
C LEU A 726 15.18 18.72 -6.52
N PRO A 727 15.23 18.60 -7.86
CA PRO A 727 14.36 19.40 -8.74
C PRO A 727 12.86 19.09 -8.61
N LEU A 728 12.50 17.93 -8.05
CA LEU A 728 11.10 17.50 -7.88
C LEU A 728 10.58 17.73 -6.45
N PHE A 729 11.46 17.57 -5.45
CA PHE A 729 11.06 17.51 -4.04
C PHE A 729 11.81 18.51 -3.15
N GLY A 730 13.00 18.97 -3.53
CA GLY A 730 13.83 19.88 -2.72
C GLY A 730 13.16 21.23 -2.47
N HIS A 731 12.40 21.74 -3.43
CA HIS A 731 11.74 23.06 -3.41
C HIS A 731 10.38 23.11 -2.70
N LEU A 732 9.90 22.00 -2.13
CA LEU A 732 8.66 21.95 -1.35
C LEU A 732 8.97 22.25 0.14
N PRO A 733 8.05 22.81 0.94
CA PRO A 733 8.30 23.00 2.38
C PRO A 733 8.47 21.67 3.17
N ALA A 734 9.08 21.75 4.36
CA ALA A 734 9.23 20.66 5.32
C ALA A 734 7.89 19.99 5.70
N SER A 735 6.81 20.78 5.78
CA SER A 735 5.45 20.32 6.07
C SER A 735 4.90 19.28 5.07
N PHE A 736 5.39 19.27 3.83
CA PHE A 736 4.98 18.27 2.80
C PHE A 736 5.61 16.88 3.01
N ASP A 737 6.44 16.73 4.05
CA ASP A 737 7.10 15.49 4.51
C ASP A 737 8.02 14.79 3.49
N GLN A 738 8.31 15.45 2.37
CA GLN A 738 9.25 15.02 1.32
C GLN A 738 10.75 15.13 1.73
N ARG A 739 11.07 14.92 3.02
CA ARG A 739 12.47 14.85 3.48
C ARG A 739 13.04 13.42 3.48
N VAL A 740 12.20 12.40 3.27
CA VAL A 740 12.60 10.98 3.31
C VAL A 740 12.42 10.33 1.93
N PRO A 741 13.48 10.26 1.09
CA PRO A 741 13.43 9.64 -0.24
C PRO A 741 13.04 8.16 -0.23
N GLY A 742 13.39 7.43 0.84
CA GLY A 742 13.10 6.00 1.01
C GLY A 742 11.63 5.62 0.82
N ARG A 743 10.70 6.52 1.15
CA ARG A 743 9.24 6.32 1.01
C ARG A 743 8.79 6.13 -0.45
N LEU A 744 9.60 6.55 -1.42
CA LEU A 744 9.36 6.30 -2.85
C LEU A 744 9.55 4.82 -3.24
N MET A 745 10.05 3.96 -2.36
CA MET A 745 10.16 2.51 -2.56
C MET A 745 8.83 1.82 -2.90
N LEU A 746 7.70 2.48 -2.59
CA LEU A 746 6.37 2.14 -3.09
C LEU A 746 6.31 1.95 -4.62
N TRP A 747 6.97 2.82 -5.39
CA TRP A 747 6.96 2.76 -6.86
C TRP A 747 7.88 1.65 -7.38
N THR A 748 9.04 1.50 -6.75
CA THR A 748 10.00 0.43 -7.01
C THR A 748 9.36 -0.95 -6.80
N THR A 749 8.68 -1.17 -5.67
CA THR A 749 7.96 -2.42 -5.39
C THR A 749 6.79 -2.65 -6.34
N LEU A 750 6.00 -1.63 -6.68
CA LEU A 750 4.89 -1.80 -7.63
C LEU A 750 5.37 -2.26 -9.01
N LEU A 751 6.49 -1.73 -9.49
CA LEU A 751 7.05 -2.09 -10.80
C LEU A 751 7.71 -3.48 -10.79
N LEU A 752 8.41 -3.85 -9.72
CA LEU A 752 8.88 -5.22 -9.49
C LEU A 752 7.70 -6.21 -9.45
N ALA A 753 6.62 -5.87 -8.75
CA ALA A 753 5.43 -6.69 -8.62
C ALA A 753 4.72 -6.91 -9.97
N ILE A 754 4.62 -5.86 -10.82
CA ILE A 754 4.08 -5.99 -12.17
C ILE A 754 4.97 -6.93 -13.02
N LEU A 755 6.30 -6.87 -12.89
CA LEU A 755 7.20 -7.80 -13.58
C LEU A 755 7.04 -9.24 -13.07
N ALA A 756 6.96 -9.45 -11.75
CA ALA A 756 6.76 -10.74 -11.10
C ALA A 756 5.44 -11.41 -11.49
N ALA A 757 4.33 -10.65 -11.55
CA ALA A 757 3.07 -11.13 -12.10
C ALA A 757 3.24 -11.68 -13.53
N GLY A 758 4.11 -11.06 -14.32
CA GLY A 758 4.45 -11.49 -15.66
C GLY A 758 4.98 -12.93 -15.73
N ALA A 759 5.88 -13.29 -14.82
CA ALA A 759 6.45 -14.63 -14.69
C ALA A 759 5.43 -15.65 -14.16
N VAL A 760 4.74 -15.32 -13.07
CA VAL A 760 3.75 -16.21 -12.43
C VAL A 760 2.63 -16.57 -13.41
N ASP A 761 2.11 -15.59 -14.16
CA ASP A 761 1.10 -15.83 -15.20
C ASP A 761 1.59 -16.81 -16.29
N GLU A 762 2.83 -16.65 -16.73
CA GLU A 762 3.42 -17.46 -17.81
C GLU A 762 3.73 -18.88 -17.33
N PHE A 763 4.18 -19.04 -16.08
CA PHE A 763 4.34 -20.34 -15.41
C PHE A 763 2.99 -21.06 -15.25
N VAL A 764 1.98 -20.39 -14.68
CA VAL A 764 0.62 -20.95 -14.50
C VAL A 764 -0.01 -21.33 -15.85
N ARG A 765 0.19 -20.50 -16.89
CA ARG A 765 -0.28 -20.79 -18.25
C ARG A 765 0.38 -22.05 -18.84
N ARG A 766 1.66 -22.29 -18.58
CA ARG A 766 2.36 -23.53 -19.01
C ARG A 766 1.92 -24.74 -18.20
N ALA A 767 1.77 -24.60 -16.89
CA ALA A 767 1.26 -25.65 -16.00
C ALA A 767 -0.13 -26.14 -16.45
N GLU A 768 -1.05 -25.22 -16.73
CA GLU A 768 -2.38 -25.58 -17.26
C GLU A 768 -2.33 -26.26 -18.64
N GLN A 769 -1.46 -25.80 -19.55
CA GLN A 769 -1.29 -26.45 -20.86
C GLN A 769 -0.78 -27.90 -20.73
N PHE A 770 0.13 -28.15 -19.78
CA PHE A 770 0.62 -29.49 -19.48
C PHE A 770 -0.45 -30.36 -18.76
N ALA A 771 -1.28 -29.76 -17.91
CA ALA A 771 -2.42 -30.45 -17.28
C ALA A 771 -3.50 -30.83 -18.30
N ALA A 772 -3.78 -29.97 -19.28
CA ALA A 772 -4.76 -30.21 -20.35
C ALA A 772 -4.34 -31.33 -21.33
N GLN A 773 -3.07 -31.75 -21.32
CA GLN A 773 -2.54 -32.90 -22.07
C GLN A 773 -2.69 -34.24 -21.31
N ARG A 774 -3.20 -34.21 -20.07
CA ARG A 774 -3.41 -35.41 -19.23
C ARG A 774 -4.88 -35.82 -19.21
N THR A 775 -5.12 -37.11 -18.98
CA THR A 775 -6.47 -37.66 -18.78
C THR A 775 -6.62 -38.14 -17.34
N PRO A 776 -7.59 -37.63 -16.55
CA PRO A 776 -8.51 -36.53 -16.86
C PRO A 776 -7.79 -35.15 -16.80
N PRO A 777 -8.30 -34.12 -17.50
CA PRO A 777 -7.57 -32.86 -17.76
C PRO A 777 -7.59 -31.85 -16.59
N TRP A 778 -7.44 -32.33 -15.36
CA TRP A 778 -7.37 -31.50 -14.16
C TRP A 778 -5.92 -31.33 -13.72
N PRO A 779 -5.48 -30.13 -13.27
CA PRO A 779 -4.20 -30.00 -12.60
C PRO A 779 -4.24 -30.83 -11.31
N GLY A 780 -3.32 -31.79 -11.20
CA GLY A 780 -3.16 -32.63 -10.01
C GLY A 780 -2.74 -31.81 -8.77
N PRO A 781 -2.88 -32.35 -7.55
CA PRO A 781 -2.69 -31.60 -6.30
C PRO A 781 -1.33 -30.90 -6.24
N TRP A 782 -0.24 -31.61 -6.57
CA TRP A 782 1.12 -31.08 -6.64
C TRP A 782 1.28 -29.89 -7.59
N LEU A 783 0.57 -29.91 -8.73
CA LEU A 783 0.63 -28.83 -9.71
C LEU A 783 -0.13 -27.58 -9.23
N ARG A 784 -1.26 -27.77 -8.53
CA ARG A 784 -1.98 -26.67 -7.87
C ARG A 784 -1.13 -26.05 -6.77
N LEU A 785 -0.48 -26.86 -5.95
CA LEU A 785 0.45 -26.41 -4.91
C LEU A 785 1.62 -25.62 -5.52
N ALA A 786 2.24 -26.13 -6.60
CA ALA A 786 3.31 -25.42 -7.32
C ALA A 786 2.84 -24.05 -7.89
N THR A 787 1.58 -23.92 -8.32
CA THR A 787 1.04 -22.61 -8.75
C THR A 787 0.73 -21.64 -7.61
N LEU A 788 0.66 -22.11 -6.36
CA LEU A 788 0.49 -21.29 -5.16
C LEU A 788 1.82 -21.00 -4.43
N LEU A 789 2.85 -21.80 -4.65
CA LEU A 789 4.17 -21.65 -4.02
C LEU A 789 4.76 -20.23 -4.15
N PRO A 790 4.67 -19.51 -5.30
CA PRO A 790 5.17 -18.13 -5.39
C PRO A 790 4.41 -17.15 -4.49
N LEU A 791 3.12 -17.39 -4.21
CA LEU A 791 2.33 -16.58 -3.28
C LEU A 791 2.74 -16.87 -1.84
N LEU A 792 2.89 -18.15 -1.48
CA LEU A 792 3.29 -18.56 -0.14
C LEU A 792 4.68 -18.05 0.23
N LEU A 793 5.66 -18.14 -0.67
CA LEU A 793 7.02 -17.66 -0.42
C LEU A 793 7.09 -16.12 -0.24
N VAL A 794 6.29 -15.38 -1.01
CA VAL A 794 6.16 -13.91 -0.86
C VAL A 794 5.51 -13.53 0.47
N LEU A 795 4.41 -14.20 0.86
CA LEU A 795 3.73 -13.93 2.14
C LEU A 795 4.60 -14.32 3.35
N LEU A 796 5.41 -15.37 3.20
CA LEU A 796 6.37 -15.83 4.22
C LEU A 796 7.54 -14.85 4.39
N GLU A 797 8.06 -14.28 3.30
CA GLU A 797 9.05 -13.20 3.34
C GLU A 797 8.50 -11.90 3.96
N GLY A 798 7.21 -11.61 3.74
CA GLY A 798 6.48 -10.49 4.34
C GLY A 798 5.99 -10.71 5.78
N TRP A 799 6.40 -11.78 6.48
CA TRP A 799 5.87 -12.10 7.81
C TRP A 799 6.47 -11.19 8.90
N ASN A 800 5.61 -10.44 9.60
CA ASN A 800 6.00 -9.43 10.58
C ASN A 800 6.22 -9.95 12.03
N ALA A 801 7.02 -9.23 12.79
CA ALA A 801 7.29 -9.37 14.22
C ALA A 801 7.17 -8.01 14.94
N THR A 802 6.45 -7.07 14.33
CA THR A 802 6.16 -5.74 14.85
C THR A 802 5.67 -5.83 16.30
N ALA A 803 6.17 -4.94 17.16
CA ALA A 803 5.70 -4.84 18.53
C ALA A 803 4.29 -4.24 18.58
N HIS A 804 3.54 -4.58 19.63
CA HIS A 804 2.25 -3.98 19.96
C HIS A 804 2.25 -3.49 21.41
N PRO A 805 2.97 -2.41 21.73
CA PRO A 805 3.01 -1.87 23.09
C PRO A 805 1.61 -1.46 23.58
N VAL A 806 1.41 -1.59 24.90
CA VAL A 806 0.17 -1.19 25.56
C VAL A 806 0.12 0.33 25.66
N THR A 807 -0.99 0.92 25.24
CA THR A 807 -1.20 2.37 25.27
C THR A 807 -1.39 2.85 26.71
N PRO A 808 -0.61 3.83 27.19
CA PRO A 808 -0.77 4.39 28.54
C PRO A 808 -2.19 4.92 28.80
N ILE A 809 -2.76 4.53 29.95
CA ILE A 809 -4.09 4.96 30.38
C ILE A 809 -4.10 6.48 30.61
N GLN A 810 -5.16 7.17 30.18
CA GLN A 810 -5.31 8.61 30.39
C GLN A 810 -5.35 8.96 31.89
N PRO A 811 -4.43 9.81 32.40
CA PRO A 811 -4.48 10.37 33.74
C PRO A 811 -5.86 10.92 34.09
N ALA A 812 -6.27 10.78 35.35
CA ALA A 812 -7.53 11.29 35.86
C ALA A 812 -7.57 12.83 35.77
N ALA A 813 -6.47 13.50 36.11
CA ALA A 813 -6.33 14.94 36.00
C ALA A 813 -6.61 15.49 34.57
N LEU A 814 -6.21 14.77 33.50
CA LEU A 814 -6.50 15.19 32.12
C LEU A 814 -7.99 15.10 31.74
N ARG A 815 -8.86 14.58 32.62
CA ARG A 815 -10.33 14.56 32.46
C ARG A 815 -11.00 15.76 33.14
N THR A 816 -10.36 16.36 34.15
CA THR A 816 -10.88 17.50 34.92
C THR A 816 -10.22 18.83 34.54
N VAL A 817 -8.89 18.88 34.42
CA VAL A 817 -8.09 20.09 34.24
C VAL A 817 -8.32 20.77 32.88
N GLY A 818 -8.56 22.08 32.93
CA GLY A 818 -8.76 22.97 31.76
C GLY A 818 -7.44 23.51 31.19
N GLY A 819 -7.48 23.98 29.94
CA GLY A 819 -6.32 24.65 29.30
C GLY A 819 -6.57 26.15 29.09
N PRO A 820 -5.60 26.89 28.52
CA PRO A 820 -4.38 26.37 27.88
C PRO A 820 -3.33 25.88 28.88
N MET A 821 -2.83 24.65 28.70
CA MET A 821 -1.90 24.00 29.63
C MET A 821 -0.58 23.53 28.98
N LEU A 822 0.44 23.33 29.82
CA LEU A 822 1.59 22.46 29.53
C LEU A 822 1.45 21.17 30.37
N VAL A 823 1.75 20.01 29.77
CA VAL A 823 1.87 18.73 30.50
C VAL A 823 3.35 18.37 30.64
N LEU A 824 3.75 17.96 31.85
CA LEU A 824 5.10 17.52 32.21
C LEU A 824 5.08 16.06 32.70
N PRO A 825 6.14 15.27 32.46
CA PRO A 825 7.33 15.59 31.66
C PRO A 825 7.02 15.70 30.16
N THR A 826 7.76 16.54 29.44
CA THR A 826 7.61 16.74 27.98
C THR A 826 8.84 16.25 27.21
N ASP A 827 8.59 15.49 26.14
CA ASP A 827 9.60 14.89 25.26
C ASP A 827 8.99 14.73 23.83
N PRO A 828 9.79 14.78 22.74
CA PRO A 828 9.28 14.66 21.36
C PRO A 828 8.45 13.40 21.05
N LEU A 829 8.63 12.31 21.80
CA LEU A 829 7.87 11.07 21.65
C LEU A 829 6.73 10.99 22.67
N SER A 830 6.96 11.36 23.94
CA SER A 830 5.91 11.29 24.98
C SER A 830 4.75 12.26 24.72
N ASP A 831 5.03 13.45 24.16
CA ASP A 831 4.03 14.45 23.80
C ASP A 831 2.97 13.92 22.81
N GLN A 832 3.30 12.90 22.02
CA GLN A 832 2.36 12.26 21.08
C GLN A 832 1.32 11.39 21.80
N THR A 833 1.68 10.83 22.95
CA THR A 833 0.73 10.19 23.87
C THR A 833 -0.10 11.23 24.63
N VAL A 834 0.47 12.39 24.98
CA VAL A 834 -0.30 13.52 25.56
C VAL A 834 -1.39 14.00 24.58
N GLN A 835 -1.06 14.13 23.29
CA GLN A 835 -2.04 14.45 22.24
C GLN A 835 -3.20 13.44 22.23
N LEU A 836 -2.90 12.13 22.21
CA LEU A 836 -3.91 11.06 22.30
C LEU A 836 -4.80 11.18 23.55
N TRP A 837 -4.22 11.49 24.72
CA TRP A 837 -4.96 11.73 25.95
C TRP A 837 -5.92 12.93 25.89
N THR A 838 -5.60 13.98 25.11
CA THR A 838 -6.52 15.13 24.98
C THR A 838 -7.86 14.77 24.33
N THR A 839 -7.98 13.66 23.59
CA THR A 839 -9.19 13.30 22.82
C THR A 839 -10.46 13.10 23.65
N SER A 840 -10.38 13.12 24.99
CA SER A 840 -11.53 13.18 25.89
C SER A 840 -12.24 14.55 25.90
N ARG A 841 -11.52 15.68 25.81
CA ARG A 841 -12.13 17.04 25.83
C ARG A 841 -11.50 18.06 24.87
N TYR A 842 -10.40 17.71 24.20
CA TYR A 842 -9.62 18.56 23.28
C TYR A 842 -9.14 19.87 23.92
N GLN A 843 -8.65 19.82 25.17
CA GLN A 843 -7.99 20.96 25.81
C GLN A 843 -6.81 21.48 24.96
N GLN A 844 -6.60 22.79 24.97
CA GLN A 844 -5.40 23.37 24.37
C GLN A 844 -4.16 22.98 25.19
N VAL A 845 -3.20 22.33 24.53
CA VAL A 845 -1.91 21.91 25.10
C VAL A 845 -0.76 22.49 24.29
N THR A 846 0.31 22.90 24.96
CA THR A 846 1.56 23.33 24.29
C THR A 846 2.37 22.16 23.74
N ASN A 847 2.22 20.97 24.34
CA ASN A 847 2.90 19.72 23.96
C ASN A 847 2.76 19.40 22.46
N GLY A 848 3.87 18.95 21.86
CA GLY A 848 4.00 18.76 20.43
C GLY A 848 5.14 17.82 20.04
N GLY A 849 4.79 16.61 19.61
CA GLY A 849 5.73 15.64 19.05
C GLY A 849 5.62 15.52 17.53
N GLY A 850 6.77 15.61 16.85
CA GLY A 850 6.89 15.60 15.39
C GLY A 850 8.08 16.44 14.91
N ASN A 851 8.42 16.32 13.62
CA ASN A 851 9.60 16.97 13.02
C ASN A 851 9.35 18.40 12.52
N VAL A 852 8.15 18.95 12.72
CA VAL A 852 7.79 20.33 12.37
C VAL A 852 7.58 21.15 13.64
N ALA A 853 7.97 22.43 13.61
CA ALA A 853 8.09 23.31 14.77
C ALA A 853 9.09 22.85 15.86
N VAL A 854 10.02 21.93 15.53
CA VAL A 854 11.06 21.40 16.42
C VAL A 854 11.82 22.51 17.14
N ALA A 855 12.24 23.58 16.47
CA ALA A 855 12.98 24.69 17.09
C ALA A 855 12.19 25.35 18.24
N ARG A 856 10.89 25.62 18.04
CA ARG A 856 10.01 26.21 19.09
C ARG A 856 9.70 25.21 20.21
N GLN A 857 9.53 23.93 19.88
CA GLN A 857 9.34 22.88 20.88
C GLN A 857 10.62 22.66 21.71
N ALA A 858 11.80 22.72 21.10
CA ALA A 858 13.08 22.67 21.80
C ALA A 858 13.29 23.90 22.70
N GLU A 859 13.05 25.11 22.18
CA GLU A 859 13.07 26.36 22.95
C GLU A 859 12.13 26.29 24.16
N MET A 860 10.90 25.78 23.96
CA MET A 860 9.94 25.56 25.04
C MET A 860 10.49 24.60 26.09
N ARG A 861 10.95 23.40 25.69
CA ARG A 861 11.46 22.38 26.63
C ARG A 861 12.66 22.90 27.41
N GLN A 862 13.60 23.60 26.75
CA GLN A 862 14.72 24.27 27.38
C GLN A 862 14.26 25.29 28.44
N LYS A 863 13.34 26.19 28.08
CA LYS A 863 12.83 27.24 28.97
C LYS A 863 11.97 26.74 30.14
N VAL A 864 11.47 25.51 30.09
CA VAL A 864 10.73 24.88 31.21
C VAL A 864 11.51 23.77 31.91
N THR A 865 12.76 23.51 31.55
CA THR A 865 13.59 22.43 32.15
C THR A 865 13.78 22.62 33.66
N SER A 866 13.79 23.87 34.14
CA SER A 866 13.92 24.25 35.56
C SER A 866 12.60 24.45 36.32
N PHE A 867 11.45 24.16 35.69
CA PHE A 867 10.13 24.44 36.29
C PHE A 867 9.90 23.64 37.59
N PRO A 868 9.35 24.25 38.66
CA PRO A 868 8.87 25.64 38.75
C PRO A 868 9.97 26.66 39.10
N ASP A 869 10.14 27.66 38.23
CA ASP A 869 10.99 28.83 38.49
C ASP A 869 10.39 30.08 37.84
N VAL A 870 10.83 31.28 38.24
CA VAL A 870 10.30 32.56 37.74
C VAL A 870 10.39 32.66 36.21
N THR A 871 11.51 32.23 35.62
CA THR A 871 11.75 32.30 34.17
C THR A 871 10.79 31.40 33.39
N SER A 872 10.60 30.16 33.84
CA SER A 872 9.68 29.23 33.19
C SER A 872 8.22 29.65 33.36
N ILE A 873 7.85 30.22 34.52
CA ILE A 873 6.51 30.75 34.79
C ILE A 873 6.22 31.99 33.94
N GLU A 874 7.12 32.97 33.88
CA GLU A 874 6.98 34.16 33.03
C GLU A 874 6.90 33.80 31.54
N TYR A 875 7.73 32.86 31.09
CA TYR A 875 7.67 32.35 29.72
C TYR A 875 6.32 31.70 29.41
N LEU A 876 5.80 30.85 30.29
CA LEU A 876 4.49 30.20 30.10
C LEU A 876 3.34 31.22 30.14
N ARG A 877 3.37 32.18 31.07
CA ARG A 877 2.45 33.34 31.08
C ARG A 877 2.51 34.12 29.75
N SER A 878 3.70 34.35 29.19
CA SER A 878 3.87 35.05 27.90
C SER A 878 3.27 34.31 26.70
N LEU A 879 3.15 32.98 26.77
CA LEU A 879 2.47 32.15 25.78
C LEU A 879 0.94 32.07 25.99
N GLY A 880 0.41 32.63 27.09
CA GLY A 880 -0.99 32.49 27.48
C GLY A 880 -1.32 31.14 28.13
N VAL A 881 -0.32 30.43 28.67
CA VAL A 881 -0.52 29.19 29.44
C VAL A 881 -0.85 29.56 30.88
N ASN A 882 -2.00 29.09 31.37
CA ASN A 882 -2.45 29.36 32.74
C ASN A 882 -2.29 28.16 33.69
N THR A 883 -1.96 26.98 33.16
CA THR A 883 -1.91 25.73 33.94
C THR A 883 -0.73 24.86 33.53
N VAL A 884 -0.04 24.25 34.49
CA VAL A 884 0.94 23.19 34.25
C VAL A 884 0.50 21.92 34.97
N LEU A 885 0.53 20.78 34.29
CA LEU A 885 0.13 19.49 34.83
C LEU A 885 1.32 18.52 34.85
N LEU A 886 1.82 18.21 36.05
CA LEU A 886 2.93 17.28 36.26
C LEU A 886 2.39 15.88 36.58
N ILE A 887 2.58 14.92 35.68
CA ILE A 887 2.05 13.55 35.82
C ILE A 887 3.01 12.71 36.66
N ARG A 888 2.65 12.42 37.92
CA ARG A 888 3.52 11.77 38.92
C ARG A 888 4.09 10.42 38.46
N SER A 889 3.36 9.67 37.60
CA SER A 889 3.78 8.35 37.12
C SER A 889 4.89 8.35 36.04
N GLY A 890 5.40 9.50 35.62
CA GLY A 890 6.43 9.59 34.58
C GLY A 890 7.67 10.43 34.93
N VAL A 891 7.73 11.05 36.11
CA VAL A 891 8.70 12.12 36.40
C VAL A 891 10.08 11.62 36.85
N ALA A 892 10.20 10.38 37.29
CA ALA A 892 11.46 9.83 37.80
C ALA A 892 12.55 9.76 36.71
N ASN A 893 13.77 10.21 37.03
CA ASN A 893 14.90 10.42 36.13
C ASN A 893 14.68 11.53 35.08
N THR A 894 13.78 12.50 35.35
CA THR A 894 13.60 13.69 34.51
C THR A 894 13.95 14.97 35.30
N PRO A 895 14.24 16.11 34.63
CA PRO A 895 14.56 17.37 35.32
C PRO A 895 13.48 17.83 36.32
N TRP A 896 12.23 17.40 36.09
CA TRP A 896 11.08 17.77 36.91
C TRP A 896 10.83 16.86 38.11
N GLU A 897 11.70 15.87 38.41
CA GLU A 897 11.45 14.85 39.45
C GLU A 897 11.09 15.46 40.81
N GLN A 898 11.74 16.57 41.18
CA GLN A 898 11.48 17.29 42.44
C GLN A 898 10.43 18.42 42.29
N ALA A 899 9.99 18.73 41.06
CA ALA A 899 9.14 19.89 40.76
C ALA A 899 7.79 19.88 41.51
N GLY A 900 7.26 18.70 41.80
CA GLY A 900 6.02 18.53 42.57
C GLY A 900 6.13 18.99 44.02
N ASP A 901 7.32 18.87 44.61
CA ASP A 901 7.55 19.08 46.04
C ASP A 901 8.23 20.42 46.35
N MET A 902 8.67 21.17 45.33
CA MET A 902 9.24 22.51 45.48
C MET A 902 8.24 23.52 46.07
N PRO A 903 8.69 24.50 46.88
CA PRO A 903 7.84 25.55 47.42
C PRO A 903 7.45 26.56 46.33
N VAL A 904 6.17 26.93 46.29
CA VAL A 904 5.60 27.80 45.22
C VAL A 904 5.11 29.16 45.69
N ASP A 905 4.98 29.37 47.01
CA ASP A 905 4.34 30.58 47.57
C ASP A 905 5.07 31.87 47.19
N THR A 906 6.40 31.79 47.00
CA THR A 906 7.27 32.90 46.57
C THR A 906 7.26 33.14 45.07
N LEU A 907 6.69 32.23 44.27
CA LEU A 907 6.62 32.31 42.81
C LEU A 907 5.30 32.92 42.30
N GLY A 908 4.35 33.19 43.20
CA GLY A 908 3.05 33.77 42.84
C GLY A 908 2.21 32.85 41.96
N ILE A 909 2.20 31.56 42.26
CA ILE A 909 1.37 30.52 41.62
C ILE A 909 0.73 29.63 42.70
N THR A 910 -0.36 28.93 42.41
CA THR A 910 -0.96 27.97 43.35
C THR A 910 -0.77 26.53 42.90
N ARG A 911 -0.69 25.59 43.86
CA ARG A 911 -0.52 24.15 43.63
C ARG A 911 -1.73 23.38 44.14
N GLU A 912 -2.27 22.47 43.32
CA GLU A 912 -3.27 21.47 43.71
C GLU A 912 -2.65 20.08 43.55
N ASP A 913 -2.60 19.31 44.64
CA ASP A 913 -2.08 17.95 44.66
C ASP A 913 -3.19 16.93 44.41
N LEU A 914 -3.11 16.24 43.27
CA LEU A 914 -4.04 15.18 42.86
C LEU A 914 -3.40 13.79 43.04
N THR A 915 -4.22 12.74 43.03
CA THR A 915 -3.78 11.36 43.30
C THR A 915 -2.75 10.85 42.29
N ASP A 916 -2.80 11.27 41.03
CA ASP A 916 -1.91 10.84 39.94
C ASP A 916 -1.08 11.98 39.31
N ALA A 917 -1.27 13.22 39.75
CA ALA A 917 -0.63 14.40 39.16
C ALA A 917 -0.53 15.57 40.15
N VAL A 918 0.20 16.62 39.77
CA VAL A 918 0.21 17.92 40.45
C VAL A 918 -0.20 18.99 39.45
N VAL A 919 -1.15 19.85 39.82
CA VAL A 919 -1.60 20.98 39.00
C VAL A 919 -0.98 22.26 39.57
N PHE A 920 -0.41 23.09 38.69
CA PHE A 920 0.08 24.43 39.03
C PHE A 920 -0.72 25.46 38.24
N HIS A 921 -1.32 26.45 38.91
CA HIS A 921 -2.03 27.54 38.26
C HIS A 921 -1.19 28.81 38.22
N LEU A 922 -0.90 29.28 37.01
CA LEU A 922 0.00 30.40 36.71
C LEU A 922 -0.73 31.74 36.57
N ASN A 923 -1.86 31.91 37.28
CA ASN A 923 -2.78 33.06 37.16
C ASN A 923 -2.10 34.43 37.28
#